data_AF-A0A1Y3G7G5-F1
#
_entry.id   AF-A0A1Y3G7G5-F1
#
_cell.length_a   1.000
_cell.length_b   1.000
_cell.length_c   1.000
_cell.angle_alpha   90.00
_cell.angle_beta   90.00
_cell.angle_gamma   90.00
#
_symmetry.space_group_name_H-M   'P 1'
#
loop_
_entity.id
_entity.type
_entity.pdbx_description
1 polymer ?
#
loop_
_entity_poly.entity_id
_entity_poly.type
_entity_poly.pdbx_seq_one_letter_code
_entity_poly.pdbx_strand_id
1 'polypeptide(L)'
;MSYVSGGILYVDGVNGGVYDAGVPGNFYGTPQSGVVVLSGGHLAGSGTISSGKMVVNSGGSVDENITVSSGGSLEFENGSIIGYSSATLTLLSGGTLIVDAGSQRYTGANYILSGGTISTYKGPGTITWTSAGGNLVVESGAVLQSQNPVSGPSTIIVKSGGELSSATLQSGNALAVSGGSVADITVNSGATETVFSGGVASRQTIQPGGSVVVDSGGALIQKGANGSGNLANSGSIVVSNGGVISGGATVGGGVTTVLNGGTAKDVVAGNAGSVGTVVFSSGAILQGTTVARSGGTVSGGDLASGASLQVQSGGMASGTVVDNGGVIDVQAGGQTYYTTAGSGGVINVDSGGSTWYTVVDGGTLNLSGGGTGTNDAFVTNSTTFTSNGGTVNLQSGYSENRTWNVPASVNLNVTSGAAITNAVISSGGVVNVASQGAISGTVTVQNGGSATIWNNAGGTIDLQSDDNAGLTVSGLASGGTLTTVITGFSGVGPGNSDSIDLAGVSAAGASYAYPSDDQVVITLASGANITLNIAGVKNTGFVLVDDGHGGANAEVCFLADSLISTPSGTVAVQDIQIGDKILSYTNGVVAEQTVVWTGHKKTTVRSGLSDDMAGYPVRILKDAVADGVPFKDMLITPEHCLFFDGRFVPARMLVNGISIFYDRSITAYDYYHVETHHHAVICADGMLTESYLDTGNRKTFRQEGLVVALRNTGSTWEDDAAAPLCVERSFVEPLFRNLELRSQEIFGAPVCEETVATTSDPDVRLVTEAGAVVRPLRQDGGVYSFMLPPGTAQVRIVSRTNRPVDVIGPFVDDRRELGVAVGEINLVFASGKQNIVAHLRTEKPEGWYATDANNAAVWTNGNAVLPLEEATKNPMGILVLTLCAAGPYLLTDHDEKEISLVG
;
A
#
# COMPACT_ATOMS: atom_id res chain seq x y z
N MET A 1 -28.74 5.75 -74.63
CA MET A 1 -28.74 4.64 -75.61
C MET A 1 -27.57 3.75 -75.27
N SER A 2 -27.81 2.48 -74.92
CA SER A 2 -26.74 1.55 -74.52
C SER A 2 -25.69 1.35 -75.62
N TYR A 3 -24.41 1.24 -75.24
CA TYR A 3 -23.28 1.14 -76.17
C TYR A 3 -22.18 0.23 -75.64
N VAL A 4 -21.35 -0.31 -76.53
CA VAL A 4 -20.15 -1.06 -76.14
C VAL A 4 -18.93 -0.19 -76.39
N SER A 5 -18.08 -0.02 -75.37
CA SER A 5 -16.81 0.70 -75.47
C SER A 5 -15.72 -0.07 -74.75
N GLY A 6 -14.59 -0.30 -75.41
CA GLY A 6 -13.45 -1.02 -74.82
C GLY A 6 -13.77 -2.47 -74.39
N GLY A 7 -14.79 -3.11 -74.99
CA GLY A 7 -15.26 -4.44 -74.58
C GLY A 7 -16.19 -4.44 -73.37
N ILE A 8 -16.54 -3.27 -72.83
CA ILE A 8 -17.50 -3.09 -71.73
C ILE A 8 -18.84 -2.64 -72.32
N LEU A 9 -19.92 -3.29 -71.91
CA LEU A 9 -21.29 -2.88 -72.22
C LEU A 9 -21.77 -1.84 -71.22
N TYR A 10 -22.09 -0.65 -71.70
CA TYR A 10 -22.71 0.43 -70.92
C TYR A 10 -24.21 0.45 -71.19
N VAL A 11 -25.03 0.27 -70.14
CA VAL A 11 -26.50 0.30 -70.20
C VAL A 11 -26.97 1.68 -69.75
N ASP A 12 -27.67 2.42 -70.61
CA ASP A 12 -28.03 3.84 -70.39
C ASP A 12 -29.51 4.12 -70.72
N GLY A 13 -30.16 4.92 -69.87
CA GLY A 13 -31.59 5.25 -69.93
C GLY A 13 -31.96 6.34 -70.95
N VAL A 14 -33.26 6.54 -71.17
CA VAL A 14 -33.81 7.71 -71.89
C VAL A 14 -34.75 8.46 -70.95
N ASN A 15 -34.53 9.78 -70.81
CA ASN A 15 -35.18 10.66 -69.82
C ASN A 15 -36.68 10.39 -69.52
N GLY A 16 -36.97 10.00 -68.28
CA GLY A 16 -38.16 10.44 -67.51
C GLY A 16 -39.55 9.90 -67.88
N GLY A 17 -39.78 8.58 -67.91
CA GLY A 17 -41.12 8.02 -68.12
C GLY A 17 -41.39 6.67 -67.44
N VAL A 18 -42.67 6.42 -67.13
CA VAL A 18 -43.26 5.33 -66.34
C VAL A 18 -42.94 3.91 -66.85
N TYR A 19 -42.76 2.99 -65.88
CA TYR A 19 -42.40 1.58 -66.01
C TYR A 19 -43.48 0.72 -66.68
N ASP A 20 -43.24 0.27 -67.91
CA ASP A 20 -44.00 -0.82 -68.55
C ASP A 20 -43.14 -1.56 -69.59
N ALA A 21 -43.47 -2.82 -69.89
CA ALA A 21 -42.74 -3.63 -70.85
C ALA A 21 -42.87 -3.04 -72.27
N GLY A 22 -41.76 -2.61 -72.87
CA GLY A 22 -41.70 -2.05 -74.23
C GLY A 22 -41.23 -0.59 -74.33
N VAL A 23 -40.77 0.03 -73.24
CA VAL A 23 -40.22 1.40 -73.26
C VAL A 23 -38.74 1.42 -73.71
N PRO A 24 -38.29 2.37 -74.56
CA PRO A 24 -36.89 2.51 -74.96
C PRO A 24 -36.00 2.91 -73.76
N GLY A 25 -35.08 2.04 -73.35
CA GLY A 25 -34.15 2.27 -72.24
C GLY A 25 -33.77 1.00 -71.45
N ASN A 26 -34.56 -0.08 -71.57
CA ASN A 26 -34.29 -1.36 -70.91
C ASN A 26 -33.40 -2.25 -71.80
N PHE A 27 -32.32 -2.79 -71.23
CA PHE A 27 -31.53 -3.84 -71.88
C PHE A 27 -32.00 -5.21 -71.38
N TYR A 28 -32.61 -5.99 -72.28
CA TYR A 28 -33.03 -7.36 -72.01
C TYR A 28 -31.91 -8.32 -72.42
N GLY A 29 -31.02 -8.65 -71.48
CA GLY A 29 -29.87 -9.51 -71.72
C GLY A 29 -29.37 -10.18 -70.45
N THR A 30 -28.58 -11.25 -70.60
CA THR A 30 -28.02 -11.96 -69.45
C THR A 30 -26.93 -11.11 -68.77
N PRO A 31 -26.97 -10.92 -67.44
CA PRO A 31 -25.85 -10.41 -66.67
C PRO A 31 -24.58 -11.20 -66.98
N GLN A 32 -23.50 -10.50 -67.36
CA GLN A 32 -22.19 -11.07 -67.70
C GLN A 32 -21.06 -10.12 -67.25
N SER A 33 -19.82 -10.58 -67.35
CA SER A 33 -18.61 -9.77 -67.10
C SER A 33 -18.57 -8.50 -67.97
N GLY A 34 -18.06 -7.39 -67.43
CA GLY A 34 -17.82 -6.17 -68.21
C GLY A 34 -19.09 -5.40 -68.54
N VAL A 35 -20.07 -5.38 -67.63
CA VAL A 35 -21.31 -4.60 -67.76
C VAL A 35 -21.30 -3.45 -66.76
N VAL A 36 -21.60 -2.24 -67.22
CA VAL A 36 -21.79 -1.05 -66.38
C VAL A 36 -23.19 -0.49 -66.63
N VAL A 37 -24.03 -0.47 -65.60
CA VAL A 37 -25.37 0.10 -65.65
C VAL A 37 -25.28 1.55 -65.18
N LEU A 38 -25.51 2.49 -66.10
CA LEU A 38 -25.44 3.94 -65.86
C LEU A 38 -26.78 4.48 -65.33
N SER A 39 -26.81 5.78 -65.03
CA SER A 39 -27.99 6.46 -64.50
C SER A 39 -29.21 6.35 -65.44
N GLY A 40 -30.35 5.88 -64.91
CA GLY A 40 -31.54 5.61 -65.70
C GLY A 40 -31.47 4.34 -66.56
N GLY A 41 -30.32 3.66 -66.60
CA GLY A 41 -30.14 2.38 -67.26
C GLY A 41 -30.77 1.24 -66.47
N HIS A 42 -31.39 0.31 -67.17
CA HIS A 42 -32.14 -0.80 -66.58
C HIS A 42 -31.72 -2.12 -67.21
N LEU A 43 -31.25 -3.06 -66.39
CA LEU A 43 -30.93 -4.42 -66.82
C LEU A 43 -32.03 -5.41 -66.41
N ALA A 44 -32.79 -5.90 -67.39
CA ALA A 44 -33.84 -6.88 -67.22
C ALA A 44 -33.36 -8.26 -67.69
N GLY A 45 -32.88 -9.11 -66.77
CA GLY A 45 -32.51 -10.49 -67.09
C GLY A 45 -31.85 -11.24 -65.94
N SER A 46 -32.24 -12.51 -65.76
CA SER A 46 -31.54 -13.41 -64.83
C SER A 46 -30.21 -13.88 -65.43
N GLY A 47 -29.16 -14.03 -64.63
CA GLY A 47 -27.87 -14.53 -65.13
C GLY A 47 -26.77 -14.71 -64.09
N THR A 48 -25.64 -15.22 -64.56
CA THR A 48 -24.49 -15.57 -63.70
C THR A 48 -23.25 -14.78 -64.07
N ILE A 49 -22.71 -14.04 -63.11
CA ILE A 49 -21.40 -13.37 -63.20
C ILE A 49 -20.35 -14.37 -62.69
N SER A 50 -19.72 -15.09 -63.61
CA SER A 50 -18.70 -16.12 -63.32
C SER A 50 -17.26 -15.66 -63.57
N SER A 51 -17.07 -14.42 -64.03
CA SER A 51 -15.76 -13.79 -64.18
C SER A 51 -15.92 -12.27 -64.27
N GLY A 52 -14.87 -11.53 -63.91
CA GLY A 52 -14.79 -10.06 -64.03
C GLY A 52 -15.81 -9.30 -63.18
N LYS A 53 -15.98 -8.01 -63.45
CA LYS A 53 -16.75 -7.07 -62.62
C LYS A 53 -17.96 -6.54 -63.39
N MET A 54 -19.12 -6.50 -62.73
CA MET A 54 -20.30 -5.75 -63.14
C MET A 54 -20.52 -4.59 -62.17
N VAL A 55 -20.82 -3.41 -62.69
CA VAL A 55 -21.03 -2.19 -61.88
C VAL A 55 -22.41 -1.61 -62.12
N VAL A 56 -23.08 -1.17 -61.07
CA VAL A 56 -24.38 -0.49 -61.14
C VAL A 56 -24.24 0.88 -60.48
N ASN A 57 -24.22 1.93 -61.31
CA ASN A 57 -23.99 3.32 -60.90
C ASN A 57 -25.28 4.00 -60.42
N SER A 58 -25.12 5.20 -59.85
CA SER A 58 -26.21 6.08 -59.40
C SER A 58 -27.41 6.14 -60.35
N GLY A 59 -28.56 5.66 -59.89
CA GLY A 59 -29.82 5.67 -60.67
C GLY A 59 -29.95 4.56 -61.71
N GLY A 60 -28.97 3.67 -61.83
CA GLY A 60 -29.08 2.42 -62.59
C GLY A 60 -29.74 1.32 -61.77
N SER A 61 -30.44 0.40 -62.45
CA SER A 61 -31.09 -0.75 -61.80
C SER A 61 -30.91 -2.10 -62.47
N VAL A 62 -31.03 -3.15 -61.66
CA VAL A 62 -31.14 -4.55 -62.10
C VAL A 62 -32.38 -5.18 -61.46
N ASP A 63 -33.19 -5.89 -62.24
CA ASP A 63 -34.57 -6.24 -61.86
C ASP A 63 -34.88 -7.75 -61.80
N GLU A 64 -33.86 -8.62 -61.84
CA GLU A 64 -34.01 -10.08 -61.95
C GLU A 64 -32.97 -10.86 -61.10
N ASN A 65 -33.06 -12.19 -61.06
CA ASN A 65 -32.16 -13.04 -60.25
C ASN A 65 -30.72 -13.04 -60.77
N ILE A 66 -29.76 -12.68 -59.92
CA ILE A 66 -28.33 -12.67 -60.26
C ILE A 66 -27.62 -13.74 -59.44
N THR A 67 -26.75 -14.52 -60.06
CA THR A 67 -25.79 -15.37 -59.36
C THR A 67 -24.38 -14.85 -59.58
N VAL A 68 -23.58 -14.70 -58.53
CA VAL A 68 -22.15 -14.38 -58.62
C VAL A 68 -21.37 -15.59 -58.16
N SER A 69 -20.50 -16.11 -59.01
CA SER A 69 -19.68 -17.28 -58.71
C SER A 69 -18.18 -16.95 -58.78
N SER A 70 -17.34 -17.95 -58.53
CA SER A 70 -15.88 -17.81 -58.46
C SER A 70 -15.29 -16.97 -59.60
N GLY A 71 -14.59 -15.89 -59.25
CA GLY A 71 -13.97 -14.97 -60.20
C GLY A 71 -14.87 -13.83 -60.68
N GLY A 72 -16.16 -13.86 -60.34
CA GLY A 72 -17.13 -12.80 -60.61
C GLY A 72 -17.27 -11.80 -59.45
N SER A 73 -17.54 -10.55 -59.80
CA SER A 73 -17.78 -9.44 -58.87
C SER A 73 -18.96 -8.59 -59.33
N LEU A 74 -19.83 -8.21 -58.39
CA LEU A 74 -20.91 -7.25 -58.58
C LEU A 74 -20.71 -6.07 -57.63
N GLU A 75 -20.78 -4.85 -58.13
CA GLU A 75 -20.58 -3.63 -57.34
C GLU A 75 -21.70 -2.62 -57.58
N PHE A 76 -22.28 -2.12 -56.48
CA PHE A 76 -23.24 -1.02 -56.52
C PHE A 76 -22.53 0.28 -56.13
N GLU A 77 -22.32 1.18 -57.09
CA GLU A 77 -21.73 2.51 -56.92
C GLU A 77 -22.86 3.56 -56.95
N ASN A 78 -23.64 3.66 -55.87
CA ASN A 78 -24.87 4.48 -55.78
C ASN A 78 -26.10 3.94 -56.54
N GLY A 79 -25.97 2.80 -57.23
CA GLY A 79 -27.07 2.12 -57.93
C GLY A 79 -28.03 1.35 -57.01
N SER A 80 -29.06 0.73 -57.58
CA SER A 80 -30.04 -0.08 -56.85
C SER A 80 -30.32 -1.41 -57.55
N ILE A 81 -30.62 -2.47 -56.80
CA ILE A 81 -31.41 -3.59 -57.33
C ILE A 81 -32.87 -3.15 -57.22
N ILE A 82 -33.64 -3.15 -58.31
CA ILE A 82 -35.09 -2.92 -58.27
C ILE A 82 -35.75 -4.26 -58.56
N GLY A 83 -35.79 -5.14 -57.56
CA GLY A 83 -36.58 -6.35 -57.70
C GLY A 83 -38.07 -6.02 -57.62
N TYR A 84 -38.88 -6.61 -58.51
CA TYR A 84 -40.17 -7.13 -58.03
C TYR A 84 -39.90 -7.93 -56.75
N SER A 85 -40.89 -8.05 -55.86
CA SER A 85 -40.78 -8.56 -54.47
C SER A 85 -40.21 -9.99 -54.27
N SER A 86 -39.52 -10.57 -55.27
CA SER A 86 -38.93 -11.91 -55.32
C SER A 86 -37.53 -11.99 -55.92
N ALA A 87 -36.87 -10.88 -56.31
CA ALA A 87 -35.53 -10.96 -56.92
C ALA A 87 -34.46 -11.44 -55.92
N THR A 88 -33.61 -12.35 -56.36
CA THR A 88 -32.61 -13.05 -55.54
C THR A 88 -31.20 -12.82 -56.07
N LEU A 89 -30.29 -12.36 -55.20
CA LEU A 89 -28.86 -12.28 -55.48
C LEU A 89 -28.15 -13.42 -54.74
N THR A 90 -27.64 -14.41 -55.47
CA THR A 90 -26.94 -15.57 -54.90
C THR A 90 -25.43 -15.43 -55.06
N LEU A 91 -24.70 -15.53 -53.96
CA LEU A 91 -23.24 -15.47 -53.91
C LEU A 91 -22.68 -16.85 -53.61
N LEU A 92 -22.14 -17.51 -54.64
CA LEU A 92 -21.45 -18.79 -54.52
C LEU A 92 -19.99 -18.58 -54.11
N SER A 93 -19.33 -19.68 -53.72
CA SER A 93 -17.90 -19.66 -53.37
C SER A 93 -17.03 -18.93 -54.40
N GLY A 94 -16.23 -17.99 -53.90
CA GLY A 94 -15.35 -17.12 -54.69
C GLY A 94 -16.03 -15.95 -55.42
N GLY A 95 -17.36 -15.83 -55.36
CA GLY A 95 -18.10 -14.67 -55.87
C GLY A 95 -18.10 -13.51 -54.87
N THR A 96 -18.02 -12.28 -55.37
CA THR A 96 -17.94 -11.07 -54.52
C THR A 96 -19.05 -10.06 -54.82
N LEU A 97 -19.65 -9.51 -53.78
CA LEU A 97 -20.56 -8.36 -53.84
C LEU A 97 -19.93 -7.18 -53.07
N ILE A 98 -19.92 -6.00 -53.68
CA ILE A 98 -19.53 -4.74 -53.03
C ILE A 98 -20.75 -3.79 -53.04
N VAL A 99 -21.11 -3.30 -51.87
CA VAL A 99 -22.21 -2.34 -51.67
C VAL A 99 -21.63 -1.03 -51.16
N ASP A 100 -21.55 -0.01 -52.01
CA ASP A 100 -20.98 1.29 -51.67
C ASP A 100 -21.93 2.15 -50.80
N ALA A 101 -21.39 3.13 -50.09
CA ALA A 101 -22.06 3.93 -49.06
C ALA A 101 -23.25 4.74 -49.59
N GLY A 102 -23.18 5.21 -50.83
CA GLY A 102 -24.25 5.98 -51.45
C GLY A 102 -25.26 5.16 -52.25
N SER A 103 -25.16 3.82 -52.22
CA SER A 103 -26.19 2.92 -52.77
C SER A 103 -27.56 3.17 -52.15
N GLN A 104 -28.63 3.07 -52.93
CA GLN A 104 -29.99 3.28 -52.41
C GLN A 104 -30.40 2.12 -51.48
N ARG A 105 -31.20 2.41 -50.45
CA ARG A 105 -31.60 1.41 -49.43
C ARG A 105 -32.46 0.32 -50.09
N TYR A 106 -31.96 -0.91 -50.09
CA TYR A 106 -32.57 -2.06 -50.77
C TYR A 106 -33.91 -2.46 -50.14
N THR A 107 -35.03 -2.21 -50.82
CA THR A 107 -36.34 -2.73 -50.44
C THR A 107 -36.75 -3.81 -51.43
N GLY A 108 -36.68 -5.10 -51.03
CA GLY A 108 -37.29 -6.21 -51.77
C GLY A 108 -36.36 -7.30 -52.35
N ALA A 109 -35.03 -7.14 -52.27
CA ALA A 109 -34.07 -8.14 -52.74
C ALA A 109 -33.71 -9.17 -51.64
N ASN A 110 -33.65 -10.45 -52.00
CA ASN A 110 -33.17 -11.54 -51.15
C ASN A 110 -31.70 -11.85 -51.45
N TYR A 111 -30.80 -11.65 -50.50
CA TYR A 111 -29.40 -12.00 -50.64
C TYR A 111 -29.18 -13.42 -50.13
N ILE A 112 -28.67 -14.33 -50.94
CA ILE A 112 -28.29 -15.69 -50.53
C ILE A 112 -26.78 -15.78 -50.51
N LEU A 113 -26.19 -15.96 -49.34
CA LEU A 113 -24.76 -16.13 -49.15
C LEU A 113 -24.43 -17.62 -48.99
N SER A 114 -23.72 -18.18 -49.97
CA SER A 114 -23.39 -19.60 -50.08
C SER A 114 -21.92 -19.81 -50.47
N GLY A 115 -21.03 -19.32 -49.60
CA GLY A 115 -19.57 -19.40 -49.72
C GLY A 115 -18.89 -18.17 -50.33
N GLY A 116 -19.68 -17.22 -50.87
CA GLY A 116 -19.14 -15.97 -51.43
C GLY A 116 -18.77 -14.92 -50.38
N THR A 117 -18.49 -13.69 -50.82
CA THR A 117 -18.16 -12.55 -49.96
C THR A 117 -19.05 -11.34 -50.25
N ILE A 118 -19.57 -10.70 -49.21
CA ILE A 118 -20.24 -9.39 -49.29
C ILE A 118 -19.37 -8.39 -48.52
N SER A 119 -18.88 -7.34 -49.17
CA SER A 119 -18.32 -6.15 -48.52
C SER A 119 -19.33 -5.02 -48.65
N THR A 120 -19.69 -4.41 -47.52
CA THR A 120 -20.80 -3.47 -47.46
C THR A 120 -20.48 -2.25 -46.63
N TYR A 121 -20.60 -1.07 -47.25
CA TYR A 121 -20.54 0.25 -46.61
C TYR A 121 -21.95 0.76 -46.23
N LYS A 122 -22.99 -0.02 -46.53
CA LYS A 122 -24.39 0.27 -46.21
C LYS A 122 -25.24 -1.00 -46.19
N GLY A 123 -26.04 -1.20 -45.14
CA GLY A 123 -26.82 -2.42 -44.92
C GLY A 123 -27.45 -3.03 -46.19
N PRO A 124 -27.03 -4.25 -46.60
CA PRO A 124 -27.49 -4.86 -47.85
C PRO A 124 -28.95 -5.30 -47.77
N GLY A 125 -29.55 -5.33 -46.57
CA GLY A 125 -30.86 -5.92 -46.32
C GLY A 125 -30.71 -7.28 -45.62
N THR A 126 -31.73 -8.13 -45.74
CA THR A 126 -31.71 -9.46 -45.11
C THR A 126 -30.84 -10.43 -45.91
N ILE A 127 -29.86 -11.04 -45.24
CA ILE A 127 -29.02 -12.09 -45.81
C ILE A 127 -29.56 -13.46 -45.37
N THR A 128 -29.83 -14.31 -46.34
CA THR A 128 -30.09 -15.74 -46.15
C THR A 128 -28.76 -16.49 -46.23
N TRP A 129 -28.39 -17.13 -45.12
CA TRP A 129 -27.14 -17.88 -45.00
C TRP A 129 -27.37 -19.36 -45.31
N THR A 130 -26.52 -19.96 -46.15
CA THR A 130 -26.55 -21.41 -46.39
C THR A 130 -25.49 -22.12 -45.52
N SER A 131 -25.57 -23.46 -45.46
CA SER A 131 -24.55 -24.27 -44.76
C SER A 131 -23.16 -24.22 -45.40
N ALA A 132 -23.05 -23.70 -46.63
CA ALA A 132 -21.75 -23.44 -47.26
C ALA A 132 -21.02 -22.24 -46.63
N GLY A 133 -21.71 -21.43 -45.81
CA GLY A 133 -21.16 -20.27 -45.12
C GLY A 133 -20.92 -19.09 -46.06
N GLY A 134 -19.81 -18.39 -45.85
CA GLY A 134 -19.43 -17.19 -46.60
C GLY A 134 -18.99 -16.05 -45.68
N ASN A 135 -18.52 -14.96 -46.31
CA ASN A 135 -17.94 -13.84 -45.59
C ASN A 135 -18.80 -12.58 -45.73
N LEU A 136 -19.12 -11.94 -44.61
CA LEU A 136 -19.72 -10.61 -44.58
C LEU A 136 -18.73 -9.62 -43.96
N VAL A 137 -18.34 -8.61 -44.71
CA VAL A 137 -17.47 -7.52 -44.25
C VAL A 137 -18.32 -6.27 -44.09
N VAL A 138 -18.49 -5.86 -42.84
CA VAL A 138 -19.18 -4.62 -42.44
C VAL A 138 -18.14 -3.51 -42.43
N GLU A 139 -18.16 -2.70 -43.48
CA GLU A 139 -17.21 -1.61 -43.71
C GLU A 139 -17.62 -0.33 -42.96
N SER A 140 -16.80 0.71 -43.08
CA SER A 140 -17.03 1.99 -42.41
C SER A 140 -18.37 2.62 -42.81
N GLY A 141 -19.16 3.04 -41.81
CA GLY A 141 -20.48 3.64 -42.00
C GLY A 141 -21.63 2.65 -42.16
N ALA A 142 -21.33 1.34 -42.30
CA ALA A 142 -22.36 0.32 -42.36
C ALA A 142 -22.90 -0.01 -40.97
N VAL A 143 -24.22 0.05 -40.80
CA VAL A 143 -24.93 -0.35 -39.58
C VAL A 143 -25.86 -1.51 -39.93
N LEU A 144 -25.57 -2.70 -39.41
CA LEU A 144 -26.33 -3.93 -39.65
C LEU A 144 -26.92 -4.47 -38.34
N GLN A 145 -28.05 -5.16 -38.47
CA GLN A 145 -28.72 -5.83 -37.36
C GLN A 145 -29.12 -7.25 -37.76
N SER A 146 -29.21 -8.14 -36.77
CA SER A 146 -29.82 -9.48 -36.91
C SER A 146 -29.22 -10.36 -38.02
N GLN A 147 -27.90 -10.34 -38.16
CA GLN A 147 -27.20 -11.23 -39.08
C GLN A 147 -26.98 -12.60 -38.41
N ASN A 148 -27.73 -13.60 -38.84
CA ASN A 148 -27.83 -14.89 -38.16
C ASN A 148 -27.34 -16.04 -39.08
N PRO A 149 -26.02 -16.23 -39.23
CA PRO A 149 -25.50 -17.36 -39.99
C PRO A 149 -25.95 -18.69 -39.39
N VAL A 150 -26.34 -19.63 -40.24
CA VAL A 150 -26.59 -21.03 -39.84
C VAL A 150 -25.28 -21.70 -39.43
N SER A 151 -25.33 -22.91 -38.87
CA SER A 151 -24.10 -23.65 -38.57
C SER A 151 -23.33 -23.97 -39.87
N GLY A 152 -22.03 -23.70 -39.86
CA GLY A 152 -21.16 -23.75 -41.02
C GLY A 152 -19.99 -22.77 -40.90
N PRO A 153 -19.11 -22.69 -41.91
CA PRO A 153 -17.91 -21.84 -41.86
C PRO A 153 -18.23 -20.40 -42.30
N SER A 154 -19.15 -19.72 -41.62
CA SER A 154 -19.46 -18.31 -41.92
C SER A 154 -18.58 -17.38 -41.11
N THR A 155 -18.07 -16.32 -41.74
CA THR A 155 -17.29 -15.28 -41.04
C THR A 155 -17.97 -13.93 -41.21
N ILE A 156 -18.18 -13.21 -40.12
CA ILE A 156 -18.55 -11.80 -40.15
C ILE A 156 -17.33 -10.99 -39.67
N ILE A 157 -16.95 -9.96 -40.43
CA ILE A 157 -15.82 -9.07 -40.11
C ILE A 157 -16.38 -7.67 -39.98
N VAL A 158 -16.23 -7.05 -38.82
CA VAL A 158 -16.66 -5.67 -38.56
C VAL A 158 -15.43 -4.78 -38.51
N LYS A 159 -15.28 -3.95 -39.54
CA LYS A 159 -14.14 -3.04 -39.72
C LYS A 159 -14.36 -1.71 -39.00
N SER A 160 -13.33 -0.87 -39.02
CA SER A 160 -13.38 0.44 -38.37
C SER A 160 -14.51 1.34 -38.88
N GLY A 161 -15.34 1.81 -37.96
CA GLY A 161 -16.56 2.58 -38.24
C GLY A 161 -17.76 1.75 -38.71
N GLY A 162 -17.65 0.41 -38.78
CA GLY A 162 -18.77 -0.49 -39.00
C GLY A 162 -19.43 -0.90 -37.68
N GLU A 163 -20.74 -1.15 -37.73
CA GLU A 163 -21.56 -1.54 -36.59
C GLU A 163 -22.42 -2.78 -36.88
N LEU A 164 -22.42 -3.74 -35.96
CA LEU A 164 -23.29 -4.92 -36.01
C LEU A 164 -23.99 -5.14 -34.67
N SER A 165 -25.31 -5.32 -34.67
CA SER A 165 -26.04 -5.70 -33.46
C SER A 165 -26.96 -6.91 -33.60
N SER A 166 -27.25 -7.56 -32.48
CA SER A 166 -28.28 -8.61 -32.37
C SER A 166 -28.08 -9.81 -33.29
N ALA A 167 -26.83 -10.12 -33.64
CA ALA A 167 -26.46 -11.31 -34.41
C ALA A 167 -26.43 -12.56 -33.52
N THR A 168 -26.71 -13.72 -34.10
CA THR A 168 -26.60 -15.02 -33.45
C THR A 168 -25.60 -15.89 -34.19
N LEU A 169 -24.49 -16.23 -33.52
CA LEU A 169 -23.45 -17.11 -34.06
C LEU A 169 -23.69 -18.55 -33.64
N GLN A 170 -23.85 -19.44 -34.63
CA GLN A 170 -23.95 -20.89 -34.45
C GLN A 170 -22.59 -21.59 -34.56
N SER A 171 -22.54 -22.89 -34.26
CA SER A 171 -21.33 -23.72 -34.36
C SER A 171 -20.62 -23.58 -35.73
N GLY A 172 -19.31 -23.34 -35.68
CA GLY A 172 -18.44 -23.14 -36.85
C GLY A 172 -18.33 -21.69 -37.32
N ASN A 173 -19.20 -20.79 -36.83
CA ASN A 173 -19.16 -19.39 -37.22
C ASN A 173 -18.08 -18.60 -36.46
N ALA A 174 -17.53 -17.59 -37.14
CA ALA A 174 -16.56 -16.66 -36.59
C ALA A 174 -17.04 -15.20 -36.74
N LEU A 175 -16.85 -14.39 -35.70
CA LEU A 175 -17.03 -12.94 -35.73
C LEU A 175 -15.70 -12.26 -35.39
N ALA A 176 -15.17 -11.45 -36.30
CA ALA A 176 -13.94 -10.69 -36.12
C ALA A 176 -14.25 -9.19 -36.03
N VAL A 177 -13.99 -8.57 -34.88
CA VAL A 177 -14.22 -7.14 -34.64
C VAL A 177 -12.88 -6.41 -34.70
N SER A 178 -12.62 -5.70 -35.79
CA SER A 178 -11.32 -5.08 -36.10
C SER A 178 -11.49 -3.58 -36.31
N GLY A 179 -11.49 -2.83 -35.21
CA GLY A 179 -11.72 -1.38 -35.19
C GLY A 179 -13.19 -0.95 -35.16
N GLY A 180 -14.13 -1.88 -35.36
CA GLY A 180 -15.58 -1.64 -35.38
C GLY A 180 -16.27 -1.88 -34.05
N SER A 181 -17.60 -1.76 -34.02
CA SER A 181 -18.42 -1.96 -32.82
C SER A 181 -19.45 -3.06 -33.01
N VAL A 182 -19.57 -3.95 -32.03
CA VAL A 182 -20.61 -4.97 -31.99
C VAL A 182 -21.38 -4.97 -30.68
N ALA A 183 -22.65 -5.33 -30.75
CA ALA A 183 -23.52 -5.30 -29.58
C ALA A 183 -24.59 -6.40 -29.57
N ASP A 184 -24.92 -6.90 -28.38
CA ASP A 184 -26.04 -7.83 -28.17
C ASP A 184 -25.92 -9.11 -29.03
N ILE A 185 -24.69 -9.57 -29.24
CA ILE A 185 -24.36 -10.78 -30.01
C ILE A 185 -24.56 -12.00 -29.11
N THR A 186 -25.22 -13.02 -29.65
CA THR A 186 -25.32 -14.33 -29.01
C THR A 186 -24.27 -15.27 -29.59
N VAL A 187 -23.37 -15.79 -28.75
CA VAL A 187 -22.30 -16.73 -29.12
C VAL A 187 -22.66 -18.12 -28.60
N ASN A 188 -23.13 -18.99 -29.49
CA ASN A 188 -23.55 -20.35 -29.13
C ASN A 188 -22.37 -21.33 -29.10
N SER A 189 -22.64 -22.56 -28.67
CA SER A 189 -21.66 -23.64 -28.65
C SER A 189 -20.93 -23.83 -29.98
N GLY A 190 -19.59 -23.81 -29.94
CA GLY A 190 -18.73 -23.98 -31.12
C GLY A 190 -18.59 -22.73 -32.00
N ALA A 191 -19.18 -21.59 -31.60
CA ALA A 191 -18.97 -20.29 -32.25
C ALA A 191 -17.84 -19.51 -31.56
N THR A 192 -17.15 -18.65 -32.31
CA THR A 192 -16.09 -17.80 -31.78
C THR A 192 -16.29 -16.33 -32.17
N GLU A 193 -16.17 -15.43 -31.20
CA GLU A 193 -15.99 -14.00 -31.41
C GLU A 193 -14.56 -13.61 -31.03
N THR A 194 -13.90 -12.78 -31.85
CA THR A 194 -12.58 -12.23 -31.55
C THR A 194 -12.61 -10.72 -31.71
N VAL A 195 -12.27 -10.02 -30.63
CA VAL A 195 -12.19 -8.57 -30.57
C VAL A 195 -10.73 -8.15 -30.69
N PHE A 196 -10.35 -7.64 -31.86
CA PHE A 196 -9.01 -7.17 -32.16
C PHE A 196 -8.83 -5.71 -31.76
N SER A 197 -7.61 -5.19 -31.98
CA SER A 197 -7.24 -3.81 -31.72
C SER A 197 -8.27 -2.80 -32.27
N GLY A 198 -8.71 -1.88 -31.40
CA GLY A 198 -9.72 -0.85 -31.70
C GLY A 198 -11.15 -1.38 -31.81
N GLY A 199 -11.36 -2.69 -31.75
CA GLY A 199 -12.68 -3.30 -31.72
C GLY A 199 -13.35 -3.19 -30.35
N VAL A 200 -14.66 -2.98 -30.35
CA VAL A 200 -15.48 -2.93 -29.13
C VAL A 200 -16.64 -3.90 -29.24
N ALA A 201 -16.72 -4.83 -28.29
CA ALA A 201 -17.85 -5.73 -28.11
C ALA A 201 -18.63 -5.36 -26.85
N SER A 202 -19.96 -5.37 -26.92
CA SER A 202 -20.78 -5.01 -25.76
C SER A 202 -22.02 -5.88 -25.60
N ARG A 203 -22.35 -6.23 -24.35
CA ARG A 203 -23.57 -6.96 -23.98
C ARG A 203 -23.73 -8.32 -24.69
N GLN A 204 -22.64 -9.07 -24.83
CA GLN A 204 -22.68 -10.39 -25.44
C GLN A 204 -23.37 -11.41 -24.53
N THR A 205 -24.21 -12.24 -25.13
CA THR A 205 -24.76 -13.44 -24.49
C THR A 205 -23.93 -14.63 -24.91
N ILE A 206 -23.07 -15.11 -24.01
CA ILE A 206 -22.13 -16.19 -24.30
C ILE A 206 -22.66 -17.47 -23.65
N GLN A 207 -23.09 -18.41 -24.49
CA GLN A 207 -23.70 -19.67 -24.05
C GLN A 207 -22.65 -20.73 -23.72
N PRO A 208 -23.02 -21.81 -23.02
CA PRO A 208 -22.11 -22.94 -22.79
C PRO A 208 -21.50 -23.46 -24.10
N GLY A 209 -20.16 -23.52 -24.14
CA GLY A 209 -19.37 -23.91 -25.31
C GLY A 209 -19.12 -22.80 -26.34
N GLY A 210 -19.68 -21.61 -26.17
CA GLY A 210 -19.33 -20.43 -26.96
C GLY A 210 -18.04 -19.78 -26.45
N SER A 211 -17.29 -19.12 -27.33
CA SER A 211 -15.99 -18.53 -27.01
C SER A 211 -15.87 -17.08 -27.47
N VAL A 212 -15.39 -16.21 -26.57
CA VAL A 212 -15.00 -14.83 -26.89
C VAL A 212 -13.53 -14.63 -26.54
N VAL A 213 -12.75 -14.11 -27.49
CA VAL A 213 -11.34 -13.76 -27.29
C VAL A 213 -11.19 -12.25 -27.44
N VAL A 214 -10.61 -11.60 -26.43
CA VAL A 214 -10.29 -10.17 -26.44
C VAL A 214 -8.79 -10.04 -26.60
N ASP A 215 -8.35 -9.64 -27.78
CA ASP A 215 -6.95 -9.51 -28.14
C ASP A 215 -6.40 -8.11 -27.80
N SER A 216 -5.11 -7.90 -28.06
CA SER A 216 -4.42 -6.64 -27.75
C SER A 216 -5.13 -5.42 -28.33
N GLY A 217 -5.49 -4.47 -27.46
CA GLY A 217 -6.22 -3.25 -27.81
C GLY A 217 -7.71 -3.43 -28.11
N GLY A 218 -8.25 -4.64 -27.95
CA GLY A 218 -9.68 -4.92 -28.02
C GLY A 218 -10.37 -4.71 -26.67
N ALA A 219 -11.67 -4.38 -26.69
CA ALA A 219 -12.46 -4.17 -25.48
C ALA A 219 -13.78 -4.95 -25.49
N LEU A 220 -14.05 -5.67 -24.39
CA LEU A 220 -15.33 -6.32 -24.12
C LEU A 220 -16.02 -5.66 -22.93
N ILE A 221 -17.25 -5.19 -23.12
CA ILE A 221 -18.03 -4.46 -22.11
C ILE A 221 -19.31 -5.24 -21.77
N GLN A 222 -19.31 -5.91 -20.62
CA GLN A 222 -20.38 -6.80 -20.15
C GLN A 222 -21.19 -6.19 -18.99
N LYS A 223 -21.48 -4.88 -19.09
CA LYS A 223 -22.41 -4.18 -18.21
C LYS A 223 -23.79 -4.07 -18.87
N GLY A 224 -24.86 -4.19 -18.07
CA GLY A 224 -26.24 -4.06 -18.55
C GLY A 224 -26.53 -2.66 -19.10
N ALA A 225 -27.67 -2.53 -19.79
CA ALA A 225 -28.14 -1.23 -20.29
C ALA A 225 -28.18 -0.20 -19.13
N ASN A 226 -27.70 1.02 -19.38
CA ASN A 226 -27.57 2.08 -18.38
C ASN A 226 -26.62 1.75 -17.19
N GLY A 227 -25.73 0.77 -17.34
CA GLY A 227 -24.82 0.33 -16.28
C GLY A 227 -25.46 -0.56 -15.23
N SER A 228 -26.69 -1.08 -15.46
CA SER A 228 -27.37 -1.94 -14.49
C SER A 228 -26.78 -3.34 -14.47
N GLY A 229 -25.97 -3.65 -13.46
CA GLY A 229 -25.47 -5.00 -13.19
C GLY A 229 -24.58 -5.60 -14.29
N ASN A 230 -24.11 -6.81 -14.03
CA ASN A 230 -23.22 -7.55 -14.92
C ASN A 230 -24.00 -8.59 -15.73
N LEU A 231 -23.72 -8.73 -17.04
CA LEU A 231 -24.34 -9.77 -17.86
C LEU A 231 -23.74 -11.14 -17.56
N ALA A 232 -24.59 -12.16 -17.56
CA ALA A 232 -24.18 -13.55 -17.37
C ALA A 232 -23.39 -14.09 -18.58
N ASN A 233 -22.23 -14.69 -18.32
CA ASN A 233 -21.45 -15.50 -19.25
C ASN A 233 -21.41 -16.95 -18.75
N SER A 234 -21.90 -17.89 -19.56
CA SER A 234 -21.81 -19.33 -19.29
C SER A 234 -20.87 -20.08 -20.22
N GLY A 235 -20.17 -19.38 -21.11
CA GLY A 235 -19.13 -19.93 -21.98
C GLY A 235 -17.73 -19.50 -21.56
N SER A 236 -16.83 -19.40 -22.54
CA SER A 236 -15.42 -19.05 -22.34
C SER A 236 -15.13 -17.62 -22.76
N ILE A 237 -14.49 -16.85 -21.90
CA ILE A 237 -13.86 -15.58 -22.27
C ILE A 237 -12.35 -15.68 -22.03
N VAL A 238 -11.55 -15.28 -23.01
CA VAL A 238 -10.09 -15.17 -22.87
C VAL A 238 -9.68 -13.73 -23.15
N VAL A 239 -8.98 -13.10 -22.20
CA VAL A 239 -8.46 -11.74 -22.33
C VAL A 239 -6.94 -11.82 -22.44
N SER A 240 -6.42 -11.53 -23.63
CA SER A 240 -4.99 -11.56 -23.96
C SER A 240 -4.27 -10.28 -23.51
N ASN A 241 -2.95 -10.25 -23.68
CA ASN A 241 -2.12 -9.09 -23.37
C ASN A 241 -2.62 -7.81 -24.05
N GLY A 242 -2.89 -6.76 -23.27
CA GLY A 242 -3.43 -5.49 -23.75
C GLY A 242 -4.92 -5.51 -24.11
N GLY A 243 -5.59 -6.65 -23.98
CA GLY A 243 -7.05 -6.76 -24.08
C GLY A 243 -7.72 -6.33 -22.77
N VAL A 244 -8.96 -5.85 -22.87
CA VAL A 244 -9.72 -5.35 -21.70
C VAL A 244 -11.11 -5.98 -21.64
N ILE A 245 -11.46 -6.55 -20.49
CA ILE A 245 -12.86 -6.84 -20.13
C ILE A 245 -13.32 -5.89 -19.02
N SER A 246 -14.54 -5.37 -19.14
CA SER A 246 -15.19 -4.60 -18.10
C SER A 246 -16.61 -5.09 -17.81
N GLY A 247 -16.94 -5.33 -16.54
CA GLY A 247 -18.19 -5.98 -16.14
C GLY A 247 -18.24 -7.47 -16.50
N GLY A 248 -19.44 -8.05 -16.37
CA GLY A 248 -19.68 -9.46 -16.66
C GLY A 248 -19.68 -10.35 -15.40
N ALA A 249 -20.61 -11.30 -15.37
CA ALA A 249 -20.77 -12.29 -14.32
C ALA A 249 -20.56 -13.66 -14.93
N THR A 250 -19.44 -14.30 -14.60
CA THR A 250 -19.14 -15.66 -15.03
C THR A 250 -19.98 -16.61 -14.18
N VAL A 251 -20.88 -17.37 -14.79
CA VAL A 251 -21.88 -18.23 -14.12
C VAL A 251 -22.09 -19.51 -14.95
N GLY A 252 -22.90 -20.46 -14.48
CA GLY A 252 -23.35 -21.60 -15.27
C GLY A 252 -22.25 -22.54 -15.76
N GLY A 253 -21.12 -22.61 -15.07
CA GLY A 253 -19.91 -23.33 -15.48
C GLY A 253 -19.00 -22.55 -16.44
N GLY A 254 -19.33 -21.28 -16.72
CA GLY A 254 -18.50 -20.41 -17.54
C GLY A 254 -17.12 -20.18 -16.92
N VAL A 255 -16.17 -19.80 -17.78
CA VAL A 255 -14.80 -19.49 -17.40
C VAL A 255 -14.36 -18.20 -18.07
N THR A 256 -13.86 -17.25 -17.28
CA THR A 256 -13.18 -16.05 -17.78
C THR A 256 -11.72 -16.13 -17.40
N THR A 257 -10.82 -16.21 -18.38
CA THR A 257 -9.37 -16.28 -18.18
C THR A 257 -8.72 -14.98 -18.62
N VAL A 258 -8.02 -14.32 -17.71
CA VAL A 258 -7.23 -13.12 -17.97
C VAL A 258 -5.76 -13.52 -17.98
N LEU A 259 -5.14 -13.39 -19.15
CA LEU A 259 -3.74 -13.73 -19.38
C LEU A 259 -2.82 -12.58 -18.94
N ASN A 260 -1.51 -12.85 -18.92
CA ASN A 260 -0.50 -11.85 -18.59
C ASN A 260 -0.65 -10.58 -19.45
N GLY A 261 -0.70 -9.42 -18.79
CA GLY A 261 -0.92 -8.11 -19.40
C GLY A 261 -2.36 -7.83 -19.87
N GLY A 262 -3.28 -8.80 -19.74
CA GLY A 262 -4.71 -8.57 -19.93
C GLY A 262 -5.31 -7.83 -18.74
N THR A 263 -6.34 -7.01 -18.96
CA THR A 263 -7.00 -6.23 -17.91
C THR A 263 -8.43 -6.69 -17.69
N ALA A 264 -8.82 -6.93 -16.44
CA ALA A 264 -10.21 -7.07 -16.05
C ALA A 264 -10.64 -5.96 -15.10
N LYS A 265 -11.83 -5.42 -15.35
CA LYS A 265 -12.43 -4.36 -14.54
C LYS A 265 -13.85 -4.74 -14.10
N ASP A 266 -14.15 -4.63 -12.81
CA ASP A 266 -15.51 -4.83 -12.27
C ASP A 266 -16.15 -6.21 -12.60
N VAL A 267 -15.36 -7.29 -12.64
CA VAL A 267 -15.82 -8.64 -13.01
C VAL A 267 -16.40 -9.40 -11.82
N VAL A 268 -17.31 -10.34 -12.10
CA VAL A 268 -17.98 -11.16 -11.06
C VAL A 268 -17.80 -12.65 -11.37
N ALA A 269 -17.50 -13.44 -10.35
CA ALA A 269 -17.50 -14.90 -10.38
C ALA A 269 -18.70 -15.43 -9.56
N GLY A 270 -19.50 -16.30 -10.18
CA GLY A 270 -20.62 -16.99 -9.55
C GLY A 270 -21.88 -16.13 -9.36
N ASN A 271 -22.97 -16.83 -9.03
CA ASN A 271 -24.25 -16.26 -8.59
C ASN A 271 -25.01 -17.34 -7.80
N ALA A 272 -26.01 -16.96 -7.01
CA ALA A 272 -26.77 -17.91 -6.18
C ALA A 272 -27.26 -19.13 -7.00
N GLY A 273 -26.76 -20.32 -6.63
CA GLY A 273 -27.10 -21.59 -7.29
C GLY A 273 -26.35 -21.88 -8.60
N SER A 274 -25.30 -21.12 -8.94
CA SER A 274 -24.58 -21.25 -10.21
C SER A 274 -23.07 -21.12 -10.04
N VAL A 275 -22.32 -22.09 -10.56
CA VAL A 275 -20.85 -22.11 -10.48
C VAL A 275 -20.27 -21.20 -11.56
N GLY A 276 -19.22 -20.44 -11.25
CA GLY A 276 -18.48 -19.70 -12.27
C GLY A 276 -17.06 -19.37 -11.83
N THR A 277 -16.13 -19.38 -12.78
CA THR A 277 -14.71 -19.27 -12.47
C THR A 277 -14.07 -18.11 -13.22
N VAL A 278 -13.38 -17.24 -12.49
CA VAL A 278 -12.49 -16.22 -13.07
C VAL A 278 -11.06 -16.62 -12.72
N VAL A 279 -10.20 -16.73 -13.73
CA VAL A 279 -8.79 -17.12 -13.59
C VAL A 279 -7.92 -15.97 -14.05
N PHE A 280 -6.99 -15.56 -13.21
CA PHE A 280 -5.96 -14.58 -13.53
C PHE A 280 -4.60 -15.29 -13.60
N SER A 281 -3.91 -15.13 -14.71
CA SER A 281 -2.50 -15.53 -14.83
C SER A 281 -1.62 -14.53 -14.09
N SER A 282 -0.40 -14.93 -13.71
CA SER A 282 0.57 -13.99 -13.13
C SER A 282 0.83 -12.80 -14.07
N GLY A 283 0.83 -11.59 -13.51
CA GLY A 283 0.89 -10.33 -14.25
C GLY A 283 -0.37 -9.97 -15.05
N ALA A 284 -1.50 -10.64 -14.84
CA ALA A 284 -2.80 -10.11 -15.23
C ALA A 284 -3.15 -8.89 -14.36
N ILE A 285 -3.83 -7.90 -14.95
CA ILE A 285 -4.11 -6.63 -14.30
C ILE A 285 -5.57 -6.63 -13.84
N LEU A 286 -5.78 -6.45 -12.53
CA LEU A 286 -7.09 -6.18 -11.98
C LEU A 286 -7.30 -4.68 -11.74
N GLN A 287 -8.46 -4.15 -12.14
CA GLN A 287 -8.87 -2.78 -11.83
C GLN A 287 -10.29 -2.74 -11.25
N GLY A 288 -10.54 -1.81 -10.33
CA GLY A 288 -11.84 -1.71 -9.68
C GLY A 288 -12.12 -2.90 -8.78
N THR A 289 -13.36 -3.38 -8.78
CA THR A 289 -13.82 -4.39 -7.80
C THR A 289 -14.19 -5.70 -8.48
N THR A 290 -13.41 -6.76 -8.24
CA THR A 290 -13.84 -8.14 -8.53
C THR A 290 -14.68 -8.66 -7.38
N VAL A 291 -15.72 -9.44 -7.69
CA VAL A 291 -16.56 -10.06 -6.65
C VAL A 291 -16.65 -11.57 -6.86
N ALA A 292 -16.26 -12.36 -5.86
CA ALA A 292 -16.58 -13.78 -5.75
C ALA A 292 -17.87 -13.95 -4.93
N ARG A 293 -18.91 -14.52 -5.53
CA ARG A 293 -20.20 -14.80 -4.86
C ARG A 293 -20.40 -16.29 -4.65
N SER A 294 -21.53 -16.69 -4.08
CA SER A 294 -21.93 -18.10 -3.95
C SER A 294 -21.68 -18.91 -5.23
N GLY A 295 -20.89 -19.98 -5.13
CA GLY A 295 -20.50 -20.83 -6.27
C GLY A 295 -19.40 -20.24 -7.17
N GLY A 296 -18.98 -19.01 -6.91
CA GLY A 296 -17.95 -18.28 -7.63
C GLY A 296 -16.56 -18.57 -7.09
N THR A 297 -15.61 -18.83 -7.99
CA THR A 297 -14.19 -18.93 -7.66
C THR A 297 -13.40 -17.89 -8.43
N VAL A 298 -12.60 -17.09 -7.73
CA VAL A 298 -11.55 -16.25 -8.30
C VAL A 298 -10.22 -16.91 -8.01
N SER A 299 -9.46 -17.25 -9.04
CA SER A 299 -8.22 -18.02 -8.93
C SER A 299 -7.04 -17.27 -9.54
N GLY A 300 -5.93 -17.18 -8.81
CA GLY A 300 -4.70 -16.54 -9.27
C GLY A 300 -4.80 -15.01 -9.39
N GLY A 301 -3.73 -14.41 -9.92
CA GLY A 301 -3.64 -12.99 -10.19
C GLY A 301 -3.00 -12.18 -9.07
N ASP A 302 -2.40 -11.07 -9.48
CA ASP A 302 -1.73 -10.13 -8.60
C ASP A 302 -2.64 -8.90 -8.45
N LEU A 303 -3.17 -8.69 -7.25
CA LEU A 303 -3.95 -7.50 -6.92
C LEU A 303 -2.97 -6.37 -6.59
N ALA A 304 -2.89 -5.37 -7.45
CA ALA A 304 -2.06 -4.18 -7.26
C ALA A 304 -2.87 -2.95 -6.81
N SER A 305 -2.23 -1.78 -6.75
CA SER A 305 -2.83 -0.52 -6.27
C SER A 305 -4.19 -0.21 -6.92
N GLY A 306 -5.21 -0.04 -6.06
CA GLY A 306 -6.58 0.29 -6.48
C GLY A 306 -7.44 -0.90 -6.91
N ALA A 307 -6.91 -2.14 -6.87
CA ALA A 307 -7.68 -3.35 -7.08
C ALA A 307 -8.28 -3.87 -5.77
N SER A 308 -9.57 -4.22 -5.79
CA SER A 308 -10.26 -4.86 -4.67
C SER A 308 -10.92 -6.16 -5.11
N LEU A 309 -10.79 -7.21 -4.29
CA LEU A 309 -11.55 -8.45 -4.42
C LEU A 309 -12.46 -8.65 -3.21
N GLN A 310 -13.76 -8.64 -3.45
CA GLN A 310 -14.79 -8.92 -2.46
C GLN A 310 -15.16 -10.40 -2.50
N VAL A 311 -14.93 -11.12 -1.41
CA VAL A 311 -15.29 -12.54 -1.27
C VAL A 311 -16.54 -12.63 -0.40
N GLN A 312 -17.69 -12.79 -1.04
CA GLN A 312 -19.00 -12.84 -0.38
C GLN A 312 -19.36 -14.26 0.04
N SER A 313 -20.48 -14.41 0.75
CA SER A 313 -21.01 -15.70 1.22
C SER A 313 -21.03 -16.78 0.13
N GLY A 314 -20.34 -17.88 0.37
CA GLY A 314 -20.19 -19.03 -0.53
C GLY A 314 -19.27 -18.81 -1.72
N GLY A 315 -18.59 -17.66 -1.80
CA GLY A 315 -17.54 -17.37 -2.77
C GLY A 315 -16.15 -17.74 -2.26
N MET A 316 -15.24 -18.00 -3.20
CA MET A 316 -13.87 -18.40 -2.90
C MET A 316 -12.83 -17.59 -3.68
N ALA A 317 -11.79 -17.14 -2.98
CA ALA A 317 -10.55 -16.66 -3.60
C ALA A 317 -9.42 -17.69 -3.38
N SER A 318 -8.71 -18.09 -4.43
CA SER A 318 -7.70 -19.15 -4.35
C SER A 318 -6.41 -18.77 -5.07
N GLY A 319 -5.25 -18.95 -4.42
CA GLY A 319 -3.95 -18.70 -5.03
C GLY A 319 -3.72 -17.25 -5.47
N THR A 320 -4.45 -16.29 -4.87
CA THR A 320 -4.36 -14.86 -5.21
C THR A 320 -3.23 -14.20 -4.42
N VAL A 321 -2.45 -13.35 -5.06
CA VAL A 321 -1.40 -12.54 -4.44
C VAL A 321 -1.88 -11.09 -4.35
N VAL A 322 -1.65 -10.43 -3.22
CA VAL A 322 -2.10 -9.05 -2.96
C VAL A 322 -0.88 -8.20 -2.63
N ASP A 323 -0.61 -7.17 -3.43
CA ASP A 323 0.58 -6.31 -3.34
C ASP A 323 0.22 -4.83 -3.56
N ASN A 324 1.15 -3.92 -3.24
CA ASN A 324 1.13 -2.52 -3.70
C ASN A 324 -0.21 -1.78 -3.44
N GLY A 325 -0.88 -2.02 -2.30
CA GLY A 325 -2.16 -1.40 -1.95
C GLY A 325 -3.40 -2.11 -2.50
N GLY A 326 -3.26 -3.31 -3.06
CA GLY A 326 -4.39 -4.19 -3.35
C GLY A 326 -5.10 -4.66 -2.07
N VAL A 327 -6.41 -4.95 -2.17
CA VAL A 327 -7.22 -5.37 -1.02
C VAL A 327 -8.07 -6.60 -1.34
N ILE A 328 -8.07 -7.59 -0.44
CA ILE A 328 -9.10 -8.63 -0.39
C ILE A 328 -9.98 -8.39 0.83
N ASP A 329 -11.29 -8.29 0.64
CA ASP A 329 -12.28 -8.23 1.73
C ASP A 329 -13.09 -9.52 1.75
N VAL A 330 -12.92 -10.31 2.80
CA VAL A 330 -13.57 -11.61 3.00
C VAL A 330 -14.74 -11.43 3.96
N GLN A 331 -15.95 -11.43 3.41
CA GLN A 331 -17.18 -11.20 4.15
C GLN A 331 -17.69 -12.50 4.81
N ALA A 332 -18.73 -12.39 5.62
CA ALA A 332 -19.37 -13.54 6.27
C ALA A 332 -19.73 -14.67 5.28
N GLY A 333 -19.21 -15.87 5.53
CA GLY A 333 -19.36 -17.07 4.70
C GLY A 333 -18.48 -17.09 3.44
N GLY A 334 -17.68 -16.06 3.19
CA GLY A 334 -16.66 -16.04 2.15
C GLY A 334 -15.39 -16.75 2.59
N GLN A 335 -14.65 -17.31 1.64
CA GLN A 335 -13.47 -18.13 1.92
C GLN A 335 -12.26 -17.75 1.06
N THR A 336 -11.07 -17.78 1.66
CA THR A 336 -9.83 -17.74 0.88
C THR A 336 -8.94 -18.95 1.12
N TYR A 337 -8.15 -19.33 0.11
CA TYR A 337 -7.31 -20.53 0.12
C TYR A 337 -5.96 -20.26 -0.57
N TYR A 338 -4.82 -20.50 0.11
CA TYR A 338 -3.48 -20.18 -0.41
C TYR A 338 -3.32 -18.74 -0.91
N THR A 339 -3.88 -17.77 -0.17
CA THR A 339 -3.76 -16.35 -0.53
C THR A 339 -2.55 -15.72 0.12
N THR A 340 -1.85 -14.86 -0.62
CA THR A 340 -0.64 -14.18 -0.13
C THR A 340 -0.92 -12.70 0.09
N ALA A 341 -0.69 -12.20 1.31
CA ALA A 341 -0.61 -10.78 1.63
C ALA A 341 0.85 -10.34 1.45
N GLY A 342 1.20 -9.92 0.24
CA GLY A 342 2.52 -9.42 -0.11
C GLY A 342 2.72 -7.95 0.25
N SER A 343 3.87 -7.37 -0.14
CA SER A 343 4.31 -6.06 0.33
C SER A 343 3.30 -4.95 0.02
N GLY A 344 2.78 -4.31 1.08
CA GLY A 344 1.76 -3.26 0.98
C GLY A 344 0.35 -3.76 0.61
N GLY A 345 0.14 -5.06 0.44
CA GLY A 345 -1.17 -5.67 0.24
C GLY A 345 -1.92 -5.89 1.56
N VAL A 346 -3.25 -5.87 1.49
CA VAL A 346 -4.13 -6.03 2.67
C VAL A 346 -5.17 -7.13 2.43
N ILE A 347 -5.27 -8.07 3.38
CA ILE A 347 -6.36 -9.05 3.44
C ILE A 347 -7.18 -8.77 4.70
N ASN A 348 -8.44 -8.40 4.53
CA ASN A 348 -9.42 -8.21 5.61
C ASN A 348 -10.33 -9.42 5.68
N VAL A 349 -10.44 -10.04 6.86
CA VAL A 349 -11.38 -11.13 7.13
C VAL A 349 -12.40 -10.66 8.15
N ASP A 350 -13.63 -10.43 7.68
CA ASP A 350 -14.75 -9.99 8.49
C ASP A 350 -15.30 -11.15 9.35
N SER A 351 -16.10 -10.81 10.36
CA SER A 351 -16.80 -11.76 11.21
C SER A 351 -17.58 -12.78 10.37
N GLY A 352 -17.23 -14.05 10.51
CA GLY A 352 -17.85 -15.16 9.77
C GLY A 352 -17.21 -15.47 8.43
N GLY A 353 -16.23 -14.69 7.98
CA GLY A 353 -15.33 -15.06 6.88
C GLY A 353 -14.29 -16.10 7.33
N SER A 354 -13.59 -16.70 6.37
CA SER A 354 -12.54 -17.68 6.68
C SER A 354 -11.37 -17.58 5.69
N THR A 355 -10.14 -17.79 6.19
CA THR A 355 -8.96 -17.90 5.34
C THR A 355 -8.13 -19.14 5.71
N TRP A 356 -7.54 -19.78 4.71
CA TRP A 356 -6.82 -21.04 4.84
C TRP A 356 -5.48 -20.93 4.10
N TYR A 357 -4.40 -21.35 4.76
CA TYR A 357 -3.04 -21.34 4.23
C TYR A 357 -2.60 -19.95 3.75
N THR A 358 -2.97 -18.90 4.50
CA THR A 358 -2.56 -17.53 4.20
C THR A 358 -1.05 -17.39 4.38
N VAL A 359 -0.39 -16.83 3.37
CA VAL A 359 1.02 -16.44 3.46
C VAL A 359 1.09 -14.94 3.70
N VAL A 360 1.77 -14.51 4.76
CA VAL A 360 2.06 -13.09 5.00
C VAL A 360 3.51 -12.84 4.61
N ASP A 361 3.70 -11.97 3.62
CA ASP A 361 4.97 -11.69 2.94
C ASP A 361 5.23 -10.18 2.84
N GLY A 362 5.36 -9.52 3.98
CA GLY A 362 5.50 -8.05 4.08
C GLY A 362 4.17 -7.28 4.02
N GLY A 363 3.05 -7.97 3.84
CA GLY A 363 1.70 -7.39 3.83
C GLY A 363 1.00 -7.35 5.19
N THR A 364 -0.30 -7.03 5.16
CA THR A 364 -1.16 -6.95 6.35
C THR A 364 -2.33 -7.94 6.26
N LEU A 365 -2.54 -8.71 7.33
CA LEU A 365 -3.68 -9.59 7.51
C LEU A 365 -4.53 -9.10 8.71
N ASN A 366 -5.75 -8.65 8.44
CA ASN A 366 -6.70 -8.22 9.45
C ASN A 366 -7.75 -9.31 9.69
N LEU A 367 -7.94 -9.73 10.93
CA LEU A 367 -8.82 -10.83 11.31
C LEU A 367 -9.80 -10.37 12.38
N SER A 368 -11.07 -10.26 12.03
CA SER A 368 -12.16 -10.06 13.01
C SER A 368 -12.83 -11.39 13.35
N GLY A 369 -13.44 -11.49 14.53
CA GLY A 369 -13.94 -12.78 15.00
C GLY A 369 -15.34 -13.14 14.53
N GLY A 370 -15.68 -14.44 14.55
CA GLY A 370 -17.06 -14.90 14.38
C GLY A 370 -17.27 -16.12 13.49
N GLY A 371 -16.47 -17.19 13.61
CA GLY A 371 -16.86 -18.49 13.05
C GLY A 371 -18.12 -19.02 13.73
N THR A 372 -19.29 -18.80 13.14
CA THR A 372 -20.56 -19.31 13.67
C THR A 372 -20.69 -20.80 13.36
N GLY A 373 -20.29 -21.66 14.30
CA GLY A 373 -20.76 -23.04 14.32
C GLY A 373 -19.68 -24.10 14.48
N THR A 374 -19.83 -24.83 15.58
CA THR A 374 -19.52 -26.27 15.74
C THR A 374 -18.67 -26.92 14.64
N ASN A 375 -17.41 -27.19 14.99
CA ASN A 375 -16.45 -28.11 14.34
C ASN A 375 -15.66 -27.64 13.10
N ASP A 376 -15.78 -26.39 12.65
CA ASP A 376 -14.87 -25.85 11.59
C ASP A 376 -14.50 -24.36 11.80
N ALA A 377 -14.61 -23.88 13.03
CA ALA A 377 -14.52 -22.47 13.40
C ALA A 377 -13.07 -21.96 13.58
N PHE A 378 -12.22 -22.16 12.58
CA PHE A 378 -10.93 -21.47 12.48
C PHE A 378 -11.05 -20.34 11.47
N VAL A 379 -11.03 -19.09 11.95
CA VAL A 379 -10.92 -17.89 11.10
C VAL A 379 -9.64 -17.98 10.25
N THR A 380 -8.60 -18.64 10.78
CA THR A 380 -7.38 -19.00 10.04
C THR A 380 -6.98 -20.45 10.28
N ASN A 381 -6.75 -21.23 9.22
CA ASN A 381 -5.97 -22.47 9.34
C ASN A 381 -4.59 -22.24 8.73
N SER A 382 -3.54 -22.35 9.54
CA SER A 382 -2.14 -22.31 9.10
C SER A 382 -1.72 -21.02 8.38
N THR A 383 -1.66 -19.90 9.11
CA THR A 383 -0.95 -18.70 8.64
C THR A 383 0.56 -18.94 8.66
N THR A 384 1.24 -18.69 7.55
CA THR A 384 2.71 -18.75 7.44
C THR A 384 3.29 -17.37 7.18
N PHE A 385 4.54 -17.18 7.61
CA PHE A 385 5.29 -15.94 7.44
C PHE A 385 6.53 -16.22 6.60
N THR A 386 6.91 -15.28 5.73
CA THR A 386 8.17 -15.32 4.99
C THR A 386 9.25 -14.52 5.72
N SER A 387 10.45 -14.44 5.14
CA SER A 387 11.54 -13.58 5.63
C SER A 387 11.23 -12.08 5.52
N ASN A 388 10.24 -11.68 4.72
CA ASN A 388 9.85 -10.28 4.58
C ASN A 388 8.94 -9.82 5.74
N GLY A 389 8.54 -10.74 6.63
CA GLY A 389 7.75 -10.43 7.82
C GLY A 389 6.31 -10.05 7.49
N GLY A 390 5.77 -9.09 8.23
CA GLY A 390 4.44 -8.51 7.98
C GLY A 390 3.64 -8.27 9.24
N THR A 391 2.39 -7.84 9.08
CA THR A 391 1.52 -7.47 10.19
C THR A 391 0.27 -8.32 10.22
N VAL A 392 -0.08 -8.83 11.40
CA VAL A 392 -1.36 -9.48 11.67
C VAL A 392 -2.10 -8.69 12.74
N ASN A 393 -3.31 -8.23 12.43
CA ASN A 393 -4.16 -7.53 13.38
C ASN A 393 -5.36 -8.39 13.75
N LEU A 394 -5.46 -8.76 15.02
CA LEU A 394 -6.59 -9.45 15.60
C LEU A 394 -7.56 -8.40 16.16
N GLN A 395 -8.76 -8.39 15.61
CA GLN A 395 -9.79 -7.37 15.84
C GLN A 395 -10.88 -7.88 16.78
N SER A 396 -11.74 -6.97 17.25
CA SER A 396 -12.82 -7.27 18.18
C SER A 396 -13.61 -8.52 17.80
N GLY A 397 -13.86 -9.38 18.79
CA GLY A 397 -14.56 -10.66 18.65
C GLY A 397 -13.66 -11.83 18.25
N TYR A 398 -12.42 -11.57 17.80
CA TYR A 398 -11.49 -12.63 17.42
C TYR A 398 -11.06 -13.44 18.64
N SER A 399 -11.18 -14.77 18.55
CA SER A 399 -10.73 -15.71 19.57
C SER A 399 -10.53 -17.07 18.93
N GLU A 400 -9.33 -17.63 19.04
CA GLU A 400 -9.02 -18.97 18.55
C GLU A 400 -8.09 -19.71 19.51
N ASN A 401 -8.26 -21.03 19.59
CA ASN A 401 -7.38 -21.90 20.37
C ASN A 401 -6.22 -22.40 19.48
N ARG A 402 -5.31 -21.48 19.15
CA ARG A 402 -4.10 -21.73 18.35
C ARG A 402 -2.87 -21.17 19.08
N THR A 403 -1.71 -21.74 18.76
CA THR A 403 -0.42 -21.12 19.05
C THR A 403 0.08 -20.33 17.85
N TRP A 404 0.25 -19.02 18.03
CA TRP A 404 0.89 -18.14 17.06
C TRP A 404 2.41 -18.29 17.14
N ASN A 405 3.06 -18.60 16.02
CA ASN A 405 4.52 -18.52 15.94
C ASN A 405 4.89 -17.19 15.29
N VAL A 406 5.54 -16.30 16.03
CA VAL A 406 5.83 -14.91 15.63
C VAL A 406 7.35 -14.77 15.40
N PRO A 407 7.82 -14.98 14.15
CA PRO A 407 9.25 -14.86 13.81
C PRO A 407 9.69 -13.40 13.68
N ALA A 408 10.98 -13.21 13.36
CA ALA A 408 11.57 -11.91 13.10
C ALA A 408 10.76 -11.08 12.08
N SER A 409 10.65 -9.77 12.31
CA SER A 409 9.95 -8.82 11.42
C SER A 409 8.44 -9.04 11.31
N VAL A 410 7.84 -9.87 12.17
CA VAL A 410 6.39 -10.04 12.26
C VAL A 410 5.84 -9.28 13.46
N ASN A 411 4.79 -8.49 13.21
CA ASN A 411 4.02 -7.80 14.24
C ASN A 411 2.64 -8.47 14.38
N LEU A 412 2.32 -9.00 15.56
CA LEU A 412 0.99 -9.52 15.89
C LEU A 412 0.31 -8.58 16.88
N ASN A 413 -0.74 -7.89 16.44
CA ASN A 413 -1.46 -6.93 17.25
C ASN A 413 -2.80 -7.52 17.70
N VAL A 414 -3.04 -7.59 19.01
CA VAL A 414 -4.29 -7.99 19.64
C VAL A 414 -5.00 -6.72 20.12
N THR A 415 -6.02 -6.30 19.39
CA THR A 415 -6.74 -5.06 19.67
C THR A 415 -7.86 -5.26 20.70
N SER A 416 -8.52 -4.16 21.10
CA SER A 416 -9.64 -4.19 22.06
C SER A 416 -10.73 -5.19 21.66
N GLY A 417 -11.07 -6.11 22.57
CA GLY A 417 -12.10 -7.13 22.36
C GLY A 417 -11.63 -8.37 21.58
N ALA A 418 -10.36 -8.43 21.18
CA ALA A 418 -9.73 -9.62 20.62
C ALA A 418 -9.02 -10.44 21.72
N ALA A 419 -8.86 -11.75 21.48
CA ALA A 419 -8.16 -12.65 22.37
C ALA A 419 -7.23 -13.61 21.62
N ILE A 420 -6.06 -13.85 22.17
CA ILE A 420 -5.19 -14.96 21.78
C ILE A 420 -5.14 -16.02 22.88
N THR A 421 -4.98 -17.29 22.51
CA THR A 421 -4.70 -18.35 23.48
C THR A 421 -3.21 -18.48 23.72
N ASN A 422 -2.42 -18.84 22.70
CA ASN A 422 -0.98 -18.96 22.87
C ASN A 422 -0.20 -18.22 21.79
N ALA A 423 1.01 -17.77 22.13
CA ALA A 423 1.99 -17.29 21.16
C ALA A 423 3.41 -17.67 21.57
N VAL A 424 4.31 -17.84 20.60
CA VAL A 424 5.75 -18.01 20.78
C VAL A 424 6.41 -16.93 19.95
N ILE A 425 7.12 -16.02 20.62
CA ILE A 425 7.77 -14.86 20.02
C ILE A 425 9.26 -15.15 19.92
N SER A 426 9.74 -15.27 18.69
CA SER A 426 11.17 -15.45 18.42
C SER A 426 11.89 -14.10 18.35
N SER A 427 13.23 -14.14 18.31
CA SER A 427 14.07 -12.95 18.17
C SER A 427 13.61 -12.05 17.01
N GLY A 428 13.37 -10.77 17.28
CA GLY A 428 12.89 -9.77 16.33
C GLY A 428 11.39 -9.82 16.02
N GLY A 429 10.63 -10.75 16.60
CA GLY A 429 9.17 -10.81 16.53
C GLY A 429 8.53 -9.95 17.62
N VAL A 430 7.33 -9.44 17.34
CA VAL A 430 6.61 -8.52 18.25
C VAL A 430 5.16 -8.94 18.43
N VAL A 431 4.69 -8.98 19.68
CA VAL A 431 3.26 -9.10 20.02
C VAL A 431 2.82 -7.88 20.82
N ASN A 432 1.76 -7.21 20.37
CA ASN A 432 1.18 -6.06 21.07
C ASN A 432 -0.25 -6.37 21.50
N VAL A 433 -0.53 -6.40 22.79
CA VAL A 433 -1.87 -6.57 23.36
C VAL A 433 -2.34 -5.22 23.91
N ALA A 434 -3.25 -4.59 23.17
CA ALA A 434 -3.80 -3.29 23.52
C ALA A 434 -4.69 -3.37 24.77
N SER A 435 -5.11 -2.21 25.29
CA SER A 435 -6.11 -2.16 26.36
C SER A 435 -7.39 -2.89 25.94
N GLN A 436 -7.90 -3.77 26.83
CA GLN A 436 -9.04 -4.66 26.56
C GLN A 436 -8.80 -5.75 25.50
N GLY A 437 -7.57 -5.92 25.00
CA GLY A 437 -7.12 -7.17 24.39
C GLY A 437 -6.85 -8.22 25.47
N ALA A 438 -7.01 -9.50 25.16
CA ALA A 438 -6.88 -10.58 26.14
C ALA A 438 -5.88 -11.67 25.74
N ILE A 439 -5.19 -12.20 26.74
CA ILE A 439 -4.43 -13.43 26.68
C ILE A 439 -5.19 -14.45 27.54
N SER A 440 -5.58 -15.58 26.94
CA SER A 440 -6.33 -16.64 27.63
C SER A 440 -5.46 -17.85 28.02
N GLY A 441 -4.28 -18.00 27.41
CA GLY A 441 -3.29 -19.03 27.69
C GLY A 441 -1.92 -18.43 27.95
N THR A 442 -0.89 -18.92 27.26
CA THR A 442 0.51 -18.53 27.50
C THR A 442 1.13 -17.89 26.27
N VAL A 443 1.71 -16.71 26.46
CA VAL A 443 2.59 -16.05 25.49
C VAL A 443 4.04 -16.24 25.94
N THR A 444 4.81 -17.01 25.19
CA THR A 444 6.22 -17.29 25.43
C THR A 444 7.09 -16.28 24.70
N VAL A 445 7.93 -15.55 25.44
CA VAL A 445 8.88 -14.58 24.89
C VAL A 445 10.27 -15.22 24.91
N GLN A 446 10.83 -15.52 23.73
CA GLN A 446 12.21 -15.98 23.60
C GLN A 446 13.17 -14.79 23.65
N ASN A 447 14.46 -15.04 23.89
CA ASN A 447 15.46 -13.97 23.91
C ASN A 447 15.47 -13.19 22.58
N GLY A 448 15.38 -11.85 22.68
CA GLY A 448 15.25 -10.91 21.57
C GLY A 448 13.85 -10.77 20.96
N GLY A 449 12.86 -11.54 21.42
CA GLY A 449 11.44 -11.30 21.10
C GLY A 449 10.85 -10.20 21.97
N SER A 450 9.78 -9.54 21.53
CA SER A 450 9.14 -8.46 22.29
C SER A 450 7.63 -8.66 22.46
N ALA A 451 7.12 -8.37 23.66
CA ALA A 451 5.71 -8.35 23.98
C ALA A 451 5.35 -7.04 24.71
N THR A 452 4.40 -6.27 24.18
CA THR A 452 3.79 -5.14 24.89
C THR A 452 2.39 -5.53 25.33
N ILE A 453 2.07 -5.41 26.62
CA ILE A 453 0.75 -5.74 27.16
C ILE A 453 0.17 -4.62 28.00
N TRP A 454 -1.17 -4.50 28.01
CA TRP A 454 -1.86 -3.66 28.99
C TRP A 454 -2.07 -4.39 30.31
N ASN A 455 -2.23 -3.64 31.41
CA ASN A 455 -2.39 -4.20 32.75
C ASN A 455 -3.58 -5.19 32.91
N ASN A 456 -4.57 -5.12 32.02
CA ASN A 456 -5.77 -5.97 32.03
C ASN A 456 -5.73 -7.11 31.00
N ALA A 457 -4.58 -7.43 30.42
CA ALA A 457 -4.46 -8.47 29.38
C ALA A 457 -4.82 -9.89 29.88
N GLY A 458 -4.62 -10.21 31.16
CA GLY A 458 -4.84 -11.55 31.71
C GLY A 458 -3.81 -12.57 31.22
N GLY A 459 -4.11 -13.87 31.42
CA GLY A 459 -3.27 -14.98 30.97
C GLY A 459 -1.87 -15.04 31.60
N THR A 460 -0.95 -15.70 30.91
CA THR A 460 0.44 -15.87 31.35
C THR A 460 1.42 -15.36 30.29
N ILE A 461 2.45 -14.64 30.74
CA ILE A 461 3.66 -14.36 29.95
C ILE A 461 4.79 -15.22 30.51
N ASP A 462 5.40 -16.04 29.65
CA ASP A 462 6.53 -16.89 29.99
C ASP A 462 7.81 -16.32 29.38
N LEU A 463 8.67 -15.76 30.22
CA LEU A 463 9.98 -15.26 29.80
C LEU A 463 10.97 -16.43 29.73
N GLN A 464 11.53 -16.68 28.55
CA GLN A 464 12.59 -17.68 28.40
C GLN A 464 13.96 -17.02 28.43
N SER A 465 14.93 -17.74 29.00
CA SER A 465 16.30 -17.30 29.37
C SER A 465 16.34 -16.42 30.62
N ASP A 466 17.55 -16.19 31.14
CA ASP A 466 17.79 -15.44 32.38
C ASP A 466 18.13 -13.96 32.11
N ASP A 467 18.05 -13.51 30.84
CA ASP A 467 18.39 -12.16 30.38
C ASP A 467 17.33 -11.55 29.44
N ASN A 468 16.08 -11.99 29.57
CA ASN A 468 14.99 -11.55 28.72
C ASN A 468 14.55 -10.11 29.03
N ALA A 469 14.71 -9.21 28.06
CA ALA A 469 14.30 -7.81 28.15
C ALA A 469 13.09 -7.46 27.26
N GLY A 470 12.34 -8.46 26.82
CA GLY A 470 11.33 -8.31 25.77
C GLY A 470 9.97 -7.80 26.24
N LEU A 471 9.68 -7.78 27.54
CA LEU A 471 8.34 -7.49 28.06
C LEU A 471 8.19 -6.02 28.47
N THR A 472 7.18 -5.37 27.91
CA THR A 472 6.74 -4.03 28.27
C THR A 472 5.29 -4.08 28.76
N VAL A 473 5.02 -3.46 29.92
CA VAL A 473 3.69 -3.40 30.54
C VAL A 473 3.22 -1.96 30.60
N SER A 474 2.06 -1.69 30.00
CA SER A 474 1.44 -0.37 29.96
C SER A 474 0.19 -0.29 30.85
N GLY A 475 -0.27 0.93 31.14
CA GLY A 475 -1.48 1.19 31.92
C GLY A 475 -1.31 1.17 33.44
N LEU A 476 -0.07 1.31 33.92
CA LEU A 476 0.27 1.30 35.34
C LEU A 476 0.78 2.64 35.89
N ALA A 477 0.90 3.69 35.06
CA ALA A 477 1.44 5.00 35.43
C ALA A 477 0.74 5.65 36.65
N SER A 478 -0.55 5.39 36.86
CA SER A 478 -1.34 5.89 37.99
C SER A 478 -1.56 4.85 39.11
N GLY A 479 -0.81 3.74 39.09
CA GLY A 479 -1.06 2.57 39.93
C GLY A 479 -2.02 1.56 39.28
N GLY A 480 -2.18 0.40 39.92
CA GLY A 480 -3.07 -0.67 39.46
C GLY A 480 -2.51 -2.07 39.70
N THR A 481 -3.18 -3.08 39.16
CA THR A 481 -2.74 -4.48 39.26
C THR A 481 -2.59 -5.03 37.85
N LEU A 482 -1.42 -5.61 37.55
CA LEU A 482 -1.24 -6.43 36.36
C LEU A 482 -1.96 -7.75 36.57
N THR A 483 -2.98 -8.01 35.75
CA THR A 483 -3.77 -9.25 35.81
C THR A 483 -3.04 -10.46 35.22
N THR A 484 -2.09 -10.22 34.32
CA THR A 484 -1.23 -11.24 33.71
C THR A 484 -0.25 -11.81 34.74
N VAL A 485 -0.06 -13.12 34.72
CA VAL A 485 0.97 -13.81 35.51
C VAL A 485 2.25 -13.89 34.71
N ILE A 486 3.37 -13.43 35.27
CA ILE A 486 4.69 -13.55 34.65
C ILE A 486 5.39 -14.78 35.23
N THR A 487 5.83 -15.68 34.36
CA THR A 487 6.63 -16.87 34.68
C THR A 487 7.98 -16.81 33.99
N GLY A 488 8.91 -17.66 34.42
CA GLY A 488 10.26 -17.71 33.88
C GLY A 488 11.18 -16.58 34.36
N PHE A 489 10.62 -15.54 35.00
CA PHE A 489 11.37 -14.43 35.58
C PHE A 489 12.44 -14.92 36.56
N SER A 490 13.69 -14.70 36.18
CA SER A 490 14.88 -15.19 36.83
C SER A 490 16.00 -14.15 36.78
N GLY A 491 17.00 -14.33 37.64
CA GLY A 491 18.14 -13.42 37.70
C GLY A 491 19.18 -13.87 38.71
N VAL A 492 20.44 -13.70 38.33
CA VAL A 492 21.62 -13.95 39.19
C VAL A 492 22.36 -12.66 39.56
N GLY A 493 21.85 -11.50 39.12
CA GLY A 493 22.35 -10.16 39.43
C GLY A 493 21.98 -9.11 38.36
N PRO A 494 22.24 -7.81 38.59
CA PRO A 494 22.03 -6.77 37.59
C PRO A 494 22.81 -7.06 36.30
N GLY A 495 22.15 -6.99 35.14
CA GLY A 495 22.75 -7.24 33.81
C GLY A 495 22.71 -8.68 33.31
N ASN A 496 22.37 -9.65 34.16
CA ASN A 496 22.06 -11.06 33.83
C ASN A 496 20.77 -11.46 34.58
N SER A 497 19.72 -10.67 34.36
CA SER A 497 18.40 -10.87 34.91
C SER A 497 17.39 -10.42 33.88
N ASP A 498 16.23 -11.06 33.87
CA ASP A 498 15.10 -10.59 33.09
C ASP A 498 14.72 -9.16 33.49
N SER A 499 14.27 -8.37 32.53
CA SER A 499 13.78 -7.01 32.75
C SER A 499 12.36 -6.84 32.22
N ILE A 500 11.54 -6.17 33.02
CA ILE A 500 10.17 -5.82 32.66
C ILE A 500 10.12 -4.30 32.60
N ASP A 501 9.84 -3.76 31.41
CA ASP A 501 9.64 -2.33 31.22
C ASP A 501 8.22 -1.95 31.67
N LEU A 502 8.10 -0.91 32.50
CA LEU A 502 6.84 -0.39 33.01
C LEU A 502 6.57 0.98 32.36
N ALA A 503 5.94 0.97 31.19
CA ALA A 503 5.75 2.15 30.38
C ALA A 503 5.00 3.27 31.15
N GLY A 504 5.67 4.42 31.26
CA GLY A 504 5.14 5.62 31.93
C GLY A 504 5.23 5.61 33.45
N VAL A 505 5.93 4.64 34.06
CA VAL A 505 6.13 4.55 35.51
C VAL A 505 7.52 5.07 35.87
N SER A 506 7.60 6.10 36.72
CA SER A 506 8.89 6.59 37.23
C SER A 506 9.35 5.79 38.46
N ALA A 507 10.63 5.39 38.45
CA ALA A 507 11.28 4.78 39.61
C ALA A 507 11.67 5.81 40.69
N ALA A 508 11.67 7.10 40.38
CA ALA A 508 12.11 8.15 41.29
C ALA A 508 11.21 8.24 42.55
N GLY A 509 11.81 8.03 43.72
CA GLY A 509 11.11 8.04 45.00
C GLY A 509 10.15 6.85 45.20
N ALA A 510 10.13 5.88 44.29
CA ALA A 510 9.35 4.67 44.43
C ALA A 510 10.07 3.66 45.35
N SER A 511 9.28 2.84 46.04
CA SER A 511 9.76 1.73 46.87
C SER A 511 9.01 0.46 46.50
N TYR A 512 9.52 -0.72 46.88
CA TYR A 512 8.83 -1.97 46.61
C TYR A 512 8.89 -2.94 47.79
N ALA A 513 7.88 -3.82 47.87
CA ALA A 513 7.77 -4.86 48.88
C ALA A 513 7.12 -6.13 48.30
N TYR A 514 7.33 -7.26 48.98
CA TYR A 514 6.74 -8.55 48.61
C TYR A 514 5.54 -8.87 49.52
N PRO A 515 4.29 -8.64 49.09
CA PRO A 515 3.12 -9.03 49.88
C PRO A 515 2.92 -10.55 49.93
N SER A 516 3.47 -11.30 48.99
CA SER A 516 3.46 -12.77 48.92
C SER A 516 4.73 -13.29 48.23
N ASP A 517 4.87 -14.60 48.07
CA ASP A 517 6.02 -15.19 47.38
C ASP A 517 6.00 -14.96 45.85
N ASP A 518 4.82 -14.65 45.29
CA ASP A 518 4.54 -14.53 43.84
C ASP A 518 4.15 -13.11 43.40
N GLN A 519 4.34 -12.11 44.26
CA GLN A 519 3.95 -10.74 43.98
C GLN A 519 4.99 -9.74 44.44
N VAL A 520 5.12 -8.66 43.68
CA VAL A 520 5.81 -7.44 44.09
C VAL A 520 4.84 -6.27 44.00
N VAL A 521 4.82 -5.44 45.04
CA VAL A 521 4.06 -4.19 45.08
C VAL A 521 5.05 -3.05 45.06
N ILE A 522 4.94 -2.18 44.04
CA ILE A 522 5.70 -0.95 43.91
C ILE A 522 4.82 0.20 44.40
N THR A 523 5.27 0.93 45.41
CA THR A 523 4.63 2.15 45.89
C THR A 523 5.36 3.35 45.28
N LEU A 524 4.66 4.08 44.39
CA LEU A 524 5.19 5.26 43.71
C LEU A 524 5.35 6.44 44.69
N ALA A 525 6.11 7.47 44.28
CA ALA A 525 6.24 8.71 45.06
C ALA A 525 4.89 9.41 45.32
N SER A 526 3.89 9.18 44.45
CA SER A 526 2.51 9.66 44.63
C SER A 526 1.74 8.92 45.74
N GLY A 527 2.27 7.79 46.24
CA GLY A 527 1.58 6.87 47.15
C GLY A 527 0.68 5.85 46.44
N ALA A 528 0.55 5.91 45.11
CA ALA A 528 -0.16 4.90 44.35
C ALA A 528 0.61 3.57 44.32
N ASN A 529 -0.11 2.45 44.32
CA ASN A 529 0.47 1.11 44.33
C ASN A 529 0.30 0.42 42.97
N ILE A 530 1.38 -0.15 42.46
CA ILE A 530 1.40 -1.07 41.32
C ILE A 530 1.63 -2.48 41.86
N THR A 531 0.79 -3.43 41.52
CA THR A 531 0.96 -4.86 41.86
C THR A 531 1.32 -5.66 40.61
N LEU A 532 2.47 -6.31 40.61
CA LEU A 532 2.88 -7.25 39.57
C LEU A 532 2.76 -8.69 40.10
N ASN A 533 2.17 -9.57 39.29
CA ASN A 533 2.11 -11.00 39.57
C ASN A 533 3.29 -11.68 38.87
N ILE A 534 4.35 -11.97 39.62
CA ILE A 534 5.57 -12.59 39.11
C ILE A 534 5.83 -13.84 39.95
N ALA A 535 5.67 -15.01 39.35
CA ALA A 535 5.77 -16.28 40.06
C ALA A 535 7.16 -16.45 40.70
N GLY A 536 7.22 -16.71 42.00
CA GLY A 536 8.45 -16.94 42.76
C GLY A 536 9.34 -15.70 42.98
N VAL A 537 8.86 -14.49 42.69
CA VAL A 537 9.68 -13.26 42.68
C VAL A 537 10.38 -12.94 44.00
N LYS A 538 9.84 -13.38 45.13
CA LYS A 538 10.48 -13.17 46.44
C LYS A 538 11.76 -14.02 46.60
N ASN A 539 11.82 -15.17 45.93
CA ASN A 539 12.99 -16.05 45.94
C ASN A 539 14.05 -15.62 44.93
N THR A 540 13.63 -15.13 43.76
CA THR A 540 14.54 -14.64 42.71
C THR A 540 15.05 -13.23 42.99
N GLY A 541 14.25 -12.40 43.67
CA GLY A 541 14.56 -11.01 43.93
C GLY A 541 14.00 -10.09 42.83
N PHE A 542 13.89 -8.81 43.17
CA PHE A 542 13.40 -7.75 42.29
C PHE A 542 14.20 -6.49 42.61
N VAL A 543 14.56 -5.73 41.58
CA VAL A 543 15.21 -4.42 41.73
C VAL A 543 14.46 -3.47 40.82
N LEU A 544 13.93 -2.39 41.40
CA LEU A 544 13.37 -1.30 40.61
C LEU A 544 14.50 -0.41 40.10
N VAL A 545 14.54 -0.21 38.80
CA VAL A 545 15.57 0.54 38.09
C VAL A 545 14.89 1.63 37.27
N ASP A 546 15.41 2.85 37.32
CA ASP A 546 15.07 3.89 36.35
C ASP A 546 15.61 3.47 34.98
N ASP A 547 14.73 3.43 33.99
CA ASP A 547 15.01 3.04 32.60
C ASP A 547 15.53 4.20 31.75
N GLY A 548 15.58 5.42 32.31
CA GLY A 548 16.09 6.60 31.63
C GLY A 548 15.17 7.12 30.53
N HIS A 549 13.94 6.64 30.38
CA HIS A 549 13.02 7.10 29.31
C HIS A 549 12.40 8.50 29.55
N GLY A 550 13.00 9.28 30.44
CA GLY A 550 12.92 10.73 30.50
C GLY A 550 14.09 11.43 29.79
N GLY A 551 14.56 10.93 28.64
CA GLY A 551 15.55 11.59 27.78
C GLY A 551 16.60 10.63 27.25
N ALA A 552 16.72 10.54 25.92
CA ALA A 552 17.83 9.97 25.14
C ALA A 552 18.76 8.97 25.86
N ASN A 553 18.67 7.69 25.53
CA ASN A 553 19.67 6.71 25.92
C ASN A 553 21.02 7.09 25.32
N ALA A 554 21.80 7.85 26.08
CA ALA A 554 23.20 8.14 25.85
C ALA A 554 24.00 6.85 26.09
N GLU A 555 23.96 5.94 25.12
CA GLU A 555 24.98 4.90 25.03
C GLU A 555 26.19 5.52 24.31
N VAL A 556 27.26 5.80 25.06
CA VAL A 556 28.39 6.68 24.68
C VAL A 556 29.64 5.84 24.37
N CYS A 557 29.68 5.04 23.31
CA CYS A 557 30.64 3.92 23.22
C CYS A 557 31.59 4.00 22.01
N PHE A 558 32.75 3.35 22.14
CA PHE A 558 33.67 3.08 21.04
C PHE A 558 33.30 1.78 20.35
N LEU A 559 33.43 1.72 19.02
CA LEU A 559 33.32 0.44 18.31
C LEU A 559 34.65 -0.34 18.43
N ALA A 560 34.59 -1.65 18.16
CA ALA A 560 35.78 -2.49 18.06
C ALA A 560 36.86 -1.86 17.16
N ASP A 561 38.13 -2.07 17.51
CA ASP A 561 39.31 -1.56 16.82
C ASP A 561 39.58 -0.06 16.95
N SER A 562 38.81 0.68 17.76
CA SER A 562 39.20 2.03 18.18
C SER A 562 40.47 1.99 19.03
N LEU A 563 41.47 2.79 18.67
CA LEU A 563 42.80 2.78 19.26
C LEU A 563 42.94 3.84 20.35
N ILE A 564 42.94 3.40 21.61
CA ILE A 564 43.09 4.28 22.78
C ILE A 564 44.57 4.51 23.07
N SER A 565 44.92 5.76 23.38
CA SER A 565 46.29 6.16 23.70
C SER A 565 46.74 5.68 25.09
N THR A 566 47.87 5.00 25.14
CA THR A 566 48.56 4.52 26.35
C THR A 566 50.00 5.05 26.38
N PRO A 567 50.69 5.00 27.54
CA PRO A 567 52.11 5.42 27.62
C PRO A 567 53.05 4.66 26.67
N SER A 568 52.67 3.45 26.26
CA SER A 568 53.49 2.56 25.42
C SER A 568 53.09 2.58 23.93
N GLY A 569 52.15 3.43 23.53
CA GLY A 569 51.57 3.48 22.18
C GLY A 569 50.05 3.36 22.23
N THR A 570 49.43 2.92 21.14
CA THR A 570 47.97 2.73 21.08
C THR A 570 47.56 1.28 21.30
N VAL A 571 46.47 1.05 22.03
CA VAL A 571 45.88 -0.27 22.27
C VAL A 571 44.43 -0.26 21.80
N ALA A 572 43.98 -1.35 21.17
CA ALA A 572 42.59 -1.46 20.73
C ALA A 572 41.65 -1.52 21.94
N VAL A 573 40.51 -0.84 21.87
CA VAL A 573 39.61 -0.65 23.02
C VAL A 573 39.12 -1.98 23.60
N GLN A 574 38.94 -3.01 22.76
CA GLN A 574 38.55 -4.35 23.19
C GLN A 574 39.62 -5.09 24.00
N ASP A 575 40.89 -4.69 23.89
CA ASP A 575 42.03 -5.33 24.55
C ASP A 575 42.42 -4.63 25.85
N ILE A 576 41.80 -3.49 26.18
CA ILE A 576 42.05 -2.77 27.44
C ILE A 576 41.46 -3.53 28.62
N GLN A 577 42.25 -3.71 29.65
CA GLN A 577 41.87 -4.39 30.87
C GLN A 577 41.90 -3.46 32.09
N ILE A 578 41.16 -3.85 33.12
CA ILE A 578 41.18 -3.16 34.42
C ILE A 578 42.61 -3.20 34.97
N GLY A 579 43.11 -2.04 35.38
CA GLY A 579 44.49 -1.86 35.85
C GLY A 579 45.44 -1.28 34.81
N ASP A 580 45.08 -1.30 33.53
CA ASP A 580 45.88 -0.69 32.46
C ASP A 580 45.99 0.84 32.64
N LYS A 581 47.04 1.42 32.06
CA LYS A 581 47.30 2.86 32.06
C LYS A 581 46.94 3.46 30.70
N ILE A 582 46.01 4.40 30.70
CA ILE A 582 45.67 5.22 29.53
C ILE A 582 46.11 6.68 29.74
N LEU A 583 46.28 7.41 28.64
CA LEU A 583 46.62 8.83 28.68
C LEU A 583 45.37 9.69 28.78
N SER A 584 45.31 10.58 29.76
CA SER A 584 44.32 11.64 29.87
C SER A 584 44.91 13.02 29.55
N TYR A 585 44.06 13.93 29.07
CA TYR A 585 44.42 15.25 28.58
C TYR A 585 43.63 16.32 29.34
N THR A 586 44.27 17.04 30.25
CA THR A 586 43.59 18.10 31.02
C THR A 586 44.36 19.40 30.87
N ASN A 587 43.73 20.45 30.33
CA ASN A 587 44.34 21.77 30.12
C ASN A 587 45.70 21.71 29.39
N GLY A 588 45.84 20.82 28.41
CA GLY A 588 47.07 20.62 27.63
C GLY A 588 48.18 19.83 28.34
N VAL A 589 47.93 19.32 29.54
CA VAL A 589 48.84 18.42 30.27
C VAL A 589 48.41 16.98 30.05
N VAL A 590 49.36 16.13 29.66
CA VAL A 590 49.17 14.68 29.51
C VAL A 590 49.50 14.00 30.85
N ALA A 591 48.58 13.20 31.36
CA ALA A 591 48.73 12.43 32.59
C ALA A 591 48.33 10.96 32.37
N GLU A 592 48.87 10.06 33.20
CA GLU A 592 48.46 8.65 33.19
C GLU A 592 47.28 8.43 34.13
N GLN A 593 46.23 7.78 33.64
CA GLN A 593 45.07 7.34 34.43
C GLN A 593 45.00 5.82 34.42
N THR A 594 44.67 5.25 35.59
CA THR A 594 44.36 3.82 35.69
C THR A 594 42.93 3.58 35.24
N VAL A 595 42.77 2.61 34.34
CA VAL A 595 41.47 2.05 33.98
C VAL A 595 40.92 1.29 35.18
N VAL A 596 39.77 1.75 35.69
CA VAL A 596 39.11 1.12 36.84
C VAL A 596 38.00 0.18 36.39
N TRP A 597 37.53 0.34 35.16
CA TRP A 597 36.48 -0.48 34.59
C TRP A 597 36.49 -0.47 33.08
N THR A 598 36.14 -1.61 32.51
CA THR A 598 35.83 -1.76 31.10
C THR A 598 34.51 -2.51 30.98
N GLY A 599 33.71 -2.10 29.99
CA GLY A 599 32.42 -2.71 29.71
C GLY A 599 32.23 -2.87 28.21
N HIS A 600 31.55 -3.93 27.79
CA HIS A 600 31.16 -4.09 26.39
C HIS A 600 29.73 -4.61 26.27
N LYS A 601 29.10 -4.30 25.13
CA LYS A 601 27.76 -4.76 24.76
C LYS A 601 27.64 -4.81 23.24
N LYS A 602 26.71 -5.62 22.76
CA LYS A 602 26.38 -5.74 21.35
C LYS A 602 25.09 -4.99 21.05
N THR A 603 25.04 -4.25 19.96
CA THR A 603 23.82 -3.59 19.48
C THR A 603 23.49 -4.00 18.05
N THR A 604 22.20 -3.92 17.72
CA THR A 604 21.64 -4.12 16.39
C THR A 604 20.82 -2.89 16.03
N VAL A 605 21.03 -2.39 14.82
CA VAL A 605 20.36 -1.19 14.31
C VAL A 605 18.87 -1.45 14.06
N ARG A 606 18.05 -0.46 14.41
CA ARG A 606 16.60 -0.40 14.19
C ARG A 606 16.29 0.44 12.96
N SER A 607 16.41 -0.16 11.76
CA SER A 607 16.29 0.55 10.47
C SER A 607 14.93 1.21 10.20
N GLY A 608 13.90 0.93 11.00
CA GLY A 608 12.58 1.59 10.92
C GLY A 608 12.48 2.93 11.65
N LEU A 609 13.54 3.37 12.33
CA LEU A 609 13.63 4.68 12.99
C LEU A 609 14.50 5.64 12.17
N SER A 610 14.42 6.93 12.49
CA SER A 610 15.33 7.94 11.98
C SER A 610 16.79 7.63 12.33
N ASP A 611 17.75 8.07 11.51
CA ASP A 611 19.16 7.70 11.64
C ASP A 611 19.73 7.97 13.05
N ASP A 612 19.34 9.09 13.65
CA ASP A 612 19.75 9.51 15.00
C ASP A 612 19.18 8.63 16.13
N MET A 613 18.14 7.83 15.84
CA MET A 613 17.45 6.94 16.77
C MET A 613 17.56 5.46 16.39
N ALA A 614 17.97 5.17 15.16
CA ALA A 614 18.12 3.82 14.61
C ALA A 614 19.31 3.08 15.23
N GLY A 615 20.28 3.78 15.82
CA GLY A 615 21.45 3.18 16.45
C GLY A 615 22.60 2.90 15.48
N TYR A 616 22.59 3.50 14.29
CA TYR A 616 23.74 3.50 13.38
C TYR A 616 24.96 4.13 14.07
N PRO A 617 26.17 3.59 13.90
CA PRO A 617 27.37 4.26 14.38
C PRO A 617 27.66 5.50 13.53
N VAL A 618 28.24 6.52 14.15
CA VAL A 618 28.79 7.67 13.45
C VAL A 618 30.22 7.35 13.02
N ARG A 619 30.46 7.42 11.72
CA ARG A 619 31.80 7.34 11.13
C ARG A 619 32.35 8.74 10.94
N ILE A 620 33.55 8.95 11.46
CA ILE A 620 34.35 10.17 11.27
C ILE A 620 35.55 9.75 10.42
N LEU A 621 35.63 10.27 9.20
CA LEU A 621 36.71 9.92 8.29
C LEU A 621 38.06 10.42 8.82
N LYS A 622 39.14 9.72 8.44
CA LYS A 622 40.49 10.21 8.64
C LYS A 622 40.62 11.66 8.13
N ASP A 623 41.30 12.52 8.89
CA ASP A 623 41.56 13.94 8.58
C ASP A 623 40.31 14.86 8.65
N ALA A 624 39.14 14.35 9.08
CA ALA A 624 37.87 15.08 9.08
C ALA A 624 37.84 16.32 9.97
N VAL A 625 38.56 16.31 11.11
CA VAL A 625 38.53 17.39 12.10
C VAL A 625 39.74 18.31 11.97
N ALA A 626 40.94 17.74 11.83
CA ALA A 626 42.19 18.44 11.58
C ALA A 626 43.17 17.51 10.84
N ASP A 627 44.32 18.01 10.38
CA ASP A 627 45.30 17.17 9.69
C ASP A 627 45.80 16.07 10.65
N GLY A 628 45.56 14.81 10.29
CA GLY A 628 45.82 13.64 11.15
C GLY A 628 44.80 13.41 12.26
N VAL A 629 43.64 14.08 12.26
CA VAL A 629 42.61 13.96 13.30
C VAL A 629 41.22 13.70 12.70
N PRO A 630 40.65 12.50 12.92
CA PRO A 630 41.33 11.29 13.43
C PRO A 630 42.40 10.80 12.43
N PHE A 631 43.39 10.03 12.88
CA PHE A 631 44.48 9.53 12.01
C PHE A 631 44.07 8.31 11.16
N LYS A 632 42.91 7.73 11.48
CA LYS A 632 42.18 6.69 10.76
C LYS A 632 40.69 6.98 10.86
N ASP A 633 39.86 6.31 10.07
CA ASP A 633 38.42 6.38 10.25
C ASP A 633 38.06 5.89 11.66
N MET A 634 37.34 6.75 12.39
CA MET A 634 36.87 6.51 13.75
C MET A 634 35.39 6.15 13.72
N LEU A 635 35.00 5.17 14.51
CA LEU A 635 33.63 4.70 14.64
C LEU A 635 33.19 4.77 16.10
N ILE A 636 32.15 5.55 16.36
CA ILE A 636 31.59 5.77 17.69
C ILE A 636 30.07 5.78 17.64
N THR A 637 29.42 5.61 18.78
CA THR A 637 27.97 5.76 18.86
C THR A 637 27.57 7.24 18.74
N PRO A 638 26.32 7.55 18.34
CA PRO A 638 25.86 8.93 18.09
C PRO A 638 25.90 9.86 19.31
N GLU A 639 25.81 9.29 20.52
CA GLU A 639 25.81 10.04 21.79
C GLU A 639 27.23 10.17 22.37
N HIS A 640 28.25 9.56 21.75
CA HIS A 640 29.64 9.67 22.21
C HIS A 640 30.16 11.10 22.04
N CYS A 641 30.65 11.73 23.12
CA CYS A 641 31.07 13.12 23.05
C CYS A 641 32.54 13.28 22.67
N LEU A 642 32.75 14.13 21.66
CA LEU A 642 34.06 14.60 21.25
C LEU A 642 34.42 15.89 21.98
N PHE A 643 35.70 16.09 22.26
CA PHE A 643 36.18 17.24 23.03
C PHE A 643 36.64 18.39 22.12
N PHE A 644 35.95 19.52 22.21
CA PHE A 644 36.23 20.74 21.46
C PHE A 644 36.23 21.96 22.38
N ASP A 645 37.30 22.76 22.35
CA ASP A 645 37.40 24.05 23.06
C ASP A 645 36.91 24.02 24.52
N GLY A 646 37.30 22.97 25.26
CA GLY A 646 36.94 22.81 26.66
C GLY A 646 35.54 22.25 26.92
N ARG A 647 34.85 21.72 25.91
CA ARG A 647 33.47 21.21 26.00
C ARG A 647 33.35 19.84 25.34
N PHE A 648 32.41 19.04 25.85
CA PHE A 648 32.01 17.78 25.23
C PHE A 648 30.80 18.01 24.31
N VAL A 649 30.91 17.56 23.06
CA VAL A 649 29.84 17.70 22.04
C VAL A 649 29.50 16.32 21.49
N PRO A 650 28.23 15.88 21.53
CA PRO A 650 27.83 14.59 20.98
C PRO A 650 28.09 14.47 19.47
N ALA A 651 28.59 13.32 19.03
CA ALA A 651 28.95 13.08 17.64
C ALA A 651 27.79 13.30 16.65
N ARG A 652 26.54 12.93 17.01
CA ARG A 652 25.35 13.15 16.16
C ARG A 652 25.19 14.60 15.73
N MET A 653 25.57 15.54 16.59
CA MET A 653 25.36 16.97 16.35
C MET A 653 26.36 17.56 15.36
N LEU A 654 27.36 16.76 14.98
CA LEU A 654 28.44 17.12 14.07
C LEU A 654 28.33 16.39 12.71
N VAL A 655 27.26 15.61 12.50
CA VAL A 655 27.04 14.82 11.27
C VAL A 655 26.77 15.73 10.08
N ASN A 656 27.77 15.90 9.22
CA ASN A 656 27.72 16.76 8.04
C ASN A 656 27.44 16.01 6.73
N GLY A 657 27.23 14.68 6.79
CA GLY A 657 26.88 13.84 5.65
C GLY A 657 28.04 13.47 4.71
N ILE A 658 29.24 14.03 4.92
CA ILE A 658 30.40 13.82 4.06
C ILE A 658 31.58 13.21 4.84
N SER A 659 32.16 13.98 5.75
CA SER A 659 33.31 13.55 6.55
C SER A 659 32.91 13.01 7.91
N ILE A 660 31.69 13.32 8.36
CA ILE A 660 31.06 12.79 9.57
C ILE A 660 29.64 12.36 9.20
N PHE A 661 29.35 11.07 9.23
CA PHE A 661 28.06 10.54 8.78
C PHE A 661 27.65 9.27 9.51
N TYR A 662 26.35 8.98 9.53
CA TYR A 662 25.83 7.70 9.99
C TYR A 662 26.19 6.60 9.00
N ASP A 663 26.95 5.61 9.45
CA ASP A 663 27.36 4.51 8.58
C ASP A 663 26.25 3.46 8.47
N ARG A 664 25.40 3.64 7.46
CA ARG A 664 24.27 2.75 7.16
C ARG A 664 24.70 1.35 6.70
N SER A 665 25.98 1.12 6.40
CA SER A 665 26.49 -0.22 6.05
C SER A 665 26.67 -1.13 7.27
N ILE A 666 26.71 -0.56 8.49
CA ILE A 666 26.87 -1.31 9.73
C ILE A 666 25.50 -1.46 10.39
N THR A 667 24.98 -2.68 10.43
CA THR A 667 23.65 -2.99 11.00
C THR A 667 23.71 -3.72 12.35
N ALA A 668 24.89 -4.15 12.78
CA ALA A 668 25.15 -4.66 14.13
C ALA A 668 26.64 -4.48 14.46
N TYR A 669 26.96 -4.15 15.71
CA TYR A 669 28.34 -3.96 16.17
C TYR A 669 28.51 -4.21 17.66
N ASP A 670 29.72 -4.59 18.05
CA ASP A 670 30.17 -4.63 19.43
C ASP A 670 30.78 -3.28 19.79
N TYR A 671 30.44 -2.79 20.98
CA TYR A 671 30.94 -1.52 21.48
C TYR A 671 31.47 -1.65 22.91
N TYR A 672 32.42 -0.78 23.22
CA TYR A 672 33.26 -0.84 24.41
C TYR A 672 33.31 0.51 25.11
N HIS A 673 33.51 0.45 26.42
CA HIS A 673 33.75 1.58 27.29
C HIS A 673 34.96 1.37 28.17
N VAL A 674 35.59 2.49 28.53
CA VAL A 674 36.72 2.54 29.45
C VAL A 674 36.46 3.65 30.46
N GLU A 675 36.43 3.30 31.75
CA GLU A 675 36.26 4.22 32.87
C GLU A 675 37.59 4.38 33.62
N THR A 676 37.86 5.60 34.08
CA THR A 676 38.99 5.90 34.97
C THR A 676 38.47 6.40 36.32
N HIS A 677 39.35 6.55 37.32
CA HIS A 677 38.94 6.98 38.67
C HIS A 677 38.13 8.29 38.70
N HIS A 678 38.37 9.18 37.75
CA HIS A 678 37.57 10.37 37.50
C HIS A 678 37.19 10.38 36.02
N HIS A 679 36.09 11.05 35.67
CA HIS A 679 35.80 11.31 34.26
C HIS A 679 36.96 12.10 33.64
N ALA A 680 37.44 11.69 32.48
CA ALA A 680 38.65 12.24 31.88
C ALA A 680 38.47 12.43 30.37
N VAL A 681 39.18 13.42 29.82
CA VAL A 681 39.37 13.53 28.37
C VAL A 681 40.49 12.55 27.99
N ILE A 682 40.19 11.61 27.11
CA ILE A 682 41.12 10.60 26.59
C ILE A 682 41.31 10.80 25.08
N CYS A 683 42.24 10.06 24.48
CA CYS A 683 42.49 10.12 23.04
C CYS A 683 42.25 8.75 22.39
N ALA A 684 41.32 8.71 21.45
CA ALA A 684 40.94 7.54 20.66
C ALA A 684 41.10 7.85 19.17
N ASP A 685 41.81 7.01 18.41
CA ASP A 685 42.06 7.19 16.97
C ASP A 685 42.65 8.58 16.60
N GLY A 686 43.30 9.25 17.56
CA GLY A 686 43.88 10.60 17.41
C GLY A 686 42.94 11.74 17.80
N MET A 687 41.69 11.44 18.14
CA MET A 687 40.66 12.39 18.54
C MET A 687 40.53 12.48 20.06
N LEU A 688 40.46 13.71 20.59
CA LEU A 688 40.15 13.92 22.01
C LEU A 688 38.66 13.69 22.25
N THR A 689 38.36 12.87 23.24
CA THR A 689 37.03 12.34 23.49
C THR A 689 36.85 12.03 24.97
N GLU A 690 35.65 11.66 25.38
CA GLU A 690 35.37 11.35 26.79
C GLU A 690 35.74 9.92 27.21
N SER A 691 36.09 9.72 28.48
CA SER A 691 36.06 8.40 29.13
C SER A 691 34.63 8.09 29.58
N TYR A 692 34.35 6.88 30.06
CA TYR A 692 33.03 6.59 30.62
C TYR A 692 32.75 7.41 31.89
N LEU A 693 31.56 8.01 31.97
CA LEU A 693 30.97 8.62 33.17
C LEU A 693 29.80 7.75 33.64
N ASP A 694 29.89 7.19 34.84
CA ASP A 694 28.83 6.34 35.41
C ASP A 694 27.69 7.20 35.98
N THR A 695 26.74 7.55 35.11
CA THR A 695 25.49 8.23 35.50
C THR A 695 24.42 7.24 36.00
N GLY A 696 24.81 6.01 36.38
CA GLY A 696 23.91 4.96 36.87
C GLY A 696 23.49 3.92 35.82
N ASN A 697 24.04 3.99 34.62
CA ASN A 697 23.82 3.04 33.52
C ASN A 697 24.84 1.87 33.51
N ARG A 698 25.86 1.86 34.38
CA ARG A 698 26.92 0.83 34.40
C ARG A 698 26.44 -0.61 34.52
N LYS A 699 25.28 -0.80 35.15
CA LYS A 699 24.58 -2.10 35.29
C LYS A 699 24.12 -2.72 33.96
N THR A 700 24.19 -2.02 32.83
CA THR A 700 23.77 -2.51 31.51
C THR A 700 24.90 -3.13 30.67
N PHE A 701 26.12 -3.24 31.21
CA PHE A 701 27.33 -3.66 30.49
C PHE A 701 27.96 -4.95 31.05
N ARG A 702 28.61 -5.77 30.20
CA ARG A 702 29.32 -7.01 30.60
C ARG A 702 30.77 -6.72 31.00
N GLN A 703 31.28 -7.37 32.07
CA GLN A 703 32.67 -7.24 32.58
C GLN A 703 33.35 -8.61 32.75
N GLU A 704 34.66 -8.72 32.44
CA GLU A 704 35.53 -9.86 32.83
C GLU A 704 36.53 -9.45 33.94
N GLY A 705 36.63 -10.22 35.03
CA GLY A 705 37.67 -10.04 36.07
C GLY A 705 37.20 -10.13 37.54
N LEU A 706 38.16 -10.23 38.47
CA LEU A 706 37.93 -10.34 39.94
C LEU A 706 37.21 -9.10 40.49
N VAL A 707 36.05 -9.32 41.11
CA VAL A 707 35.18 -8.29 41.70
C VAL A 707 35.91 -7.56 42.83
N VAL A 708 36.29 -6.30 42.59
CA VAL A 708 36.58 -5.34 43.67
C VAL A 708 35.33 -4.49 43.86
N ALA A 709 34.63 -4.68 44.97
CA ALA A 709 33.53 -3.81 45.36
C ALA A 709 34.07 -2.42 45.70
N LEU A 710 33.51 -1.34 45.12
CA LEU A 710 33.45 0.00 45.73
C LEU A 710 32.57 0.99 44.93
N ARG A 711 31.60 1.56 45.66
CA ARG A 711 30.87 2.85 45.48
C ARG A 711 29.81 2.98 44.39
N ASN A 712 28.56 2.97 44.85
CA ASN A 712 27.39 3.53 44.16
C ASN A 712 27.43 5.06 44.32
N THR A 713 27.93 5.76 43.31
CA THR A 713 27.79 7.22 43.17
C THR A 713 27.27 7.46 41.77
N GLY A 714 25.95 7.63 41.62
CA GLY A 714 25.39 8.10 40.35
C GLY A 714 25.99 9.48 40.07
N SER A 715 26.96 9.53 39.17
CA SER A 715 27.69 10.74 38.84
C SER A 715 26.82 11.60 37.91
N THR A 716 26.96 12.91 37.95
CA THR A 716 26.21 13.81 37.06
C THR A 716 27.16 14.53 36.11
N TRP A 717 26.64 14.96 34.96
CA TRP A 717 27.42 15.76 34.01
C TRP A 717 27.77 17.14 34.59
N GLU A 718 26.93 17.66 35.47
CA GLU A 718 27.07 18.95 36.11
C GLU A 718 28.20 18.98 37.15
N ASP A 719 28.35 17.91 37.93
CA ASP A 719 29.25 17.89 39.09
C ASP A 719 30.53 17.05 38.88
N ASP A 720 30.47 16.01 38.04
CA ASP A 720 31.53 14.98 37.97
C ASP A 720 32.24 14.89 36.61
N ALA A 721 31.77 15.61 35.58
CA ALA A 721 32.37 15.52 34.24
C ALA A 721 33.71 16.28 34.10
N ALA A 722 34.64 15.73 33.31
CA ALA A 722 35.94 16.35 33.02
C ALA A 722 35.83 17.72 32.34
N ALA A 723 34.72 17.94 31.65
CA ALA A 723 34.35 19.17 30.95
C ALA A 723 32.81 19.21 30.81
N PRO A 724 32.21 20.39 30.65
CA PRO A 724 30.76 20.51 30.49
C PRO A 724 30.28 19.92 29.15
N LEU A 725 29.16 19.20 29.20
CA LEU A 725 28.38 18.82 28.02
C LEU A 725 27.80 20.09 27.38
N CYS A 726 27.93 20.23 26.06
CA CYS A 726 27.42 21.38 25.33
C CYS A 726 26.60 20.97 24.12
N VAL A 727 25.28 21.13 24.25
CA VAL A 727 24.28 20.95 23.18
C VAL A 727 23.69 22.29 22.72
N GLU A 728 24.24 23.41 23.22
CA GLU A 728 23.75 24.74 22.87
C GLU A 728 24.08 25.08 21.41
N ARG A 729 23.04 25.36 20.61
CA ARG A 729 23.18 25.72 19.20
C ARG A 729 24.19 26.85 18.95
N SER A 730 24.24 27.84 19.84
CA SER A 730 25.18 28.98 19.78
C SER A 730 26.66 28.57 19.75
N PHE A 731 26.99 27.39 20.30
CA PHE A 731 28.32 26.81 20.28
C PHE A 731 28.48 25.73 19.20
N VAL A 732 27.49 24.84 19.07
CA VAL A 732 27.60 23.66 18.18
C VAL A 732 27.43 24.02 16.70
N GLU A 733 26.58 24.98 16.35
CA GLU A 733 26.38 25.37 14.95
C GLU A 733 27.64 25.99 14.32
N PRO A 734 28.36 26.95 14.96
CA PRO A 734 29.65 27.42 14.42
C PRO A 734 30.69 26.30 14.26
N LEU A 735 30.76 25.38 15.21
CA LEU A 735 31.67 24.23 15.15
C LEU A 735 31.32 23.31 13.97
N PHE A 736 30.04 22.96 13.82
CA PHE A 736 29.52 22.20 12.69
C PHE A 736 29.90 22.85 11.35
N ARG A 737 29.68 24.16 11.21
CA ARG A 737 30.00 24.90 9.98
C ARG A 737 31.49 24.90 9.66
N ASN A 738 32.36 24.97 10.68
CA ASN A 738 33.80 24.86 10.46
C ASN A 738 34.20 23.46 9.96
N LEU A 739 33.61 22.39 10.52
CA LEU A 739 33.84 21.03 10.07
C LEU A 739 33.28 20.76 8.67
N GLU A 740 32.12 21.34 8.34
CA GLU A 740 31.51 21.31 7.02
C GLU A 740 32.40 21.99 5.97
N LEU A 741 32.91 23.20 6.26
CA LEU A 741 33.83 23.92 5.36
C LEU A 741 35.11 23.12 5.12
N ARG A 742 35.73 22.59 6.18
CA ARG A 742 36.89 21.71 6.06
C ARG A 742 36.58 20.47 5.24
N SER A 743 35.41 19.88 5.45
CA SER A 743 34.98 18.69 4.71
C SER A 743 34.93 18.96 3.20
N GLN A 744 34.38 20.12 2.81
CA GLN A 744 34.32 20.55 1.42
C GLN A 744 35.71 20.79 0.82
N GLU A 745 36.65 21.32 1.59
CA GLU A 745 38.04 21.55 1.15
C GLU A 745 38.81 20.25 0.92
N ILE A 746 38.60 19.23 1.76
CA ILE A 746 39.42 18.01 1.78
C ILE A 746 38.77 16.86 0.99
N PHE A 747 37.46 16.66 1.16
CA PHE A 747 36.71 15.54 0.58
C PHE A 747 35.82 15.96 -0.60
N GLY A 748 35.72 17.27 -0.87
CA GLY A 748 34.92 17.85 -1.95
C GLY A 748 33.51 18.25 -1.52
N ALA A 749 32.86 19.08 -2.35
CA ALA A 749 31.48 19.49 -2.14
C ALA A 749 30.51 18.32 -2.39
N PRO A 750 29.38 18.24 -1.65
CA PRO A 750 28.40 17.20 -1.85
C PRO A 750 27.78 17.30 -3.25
N VAL A 751 27.42 16.16 -3.84
CA VAL A 751 26.55 16.10 -5.02
C VAL A 751 25.15 16.47 -4.53
N CYS A 752 24.83 17.77 -4.60
CA CYS A 752 23.50 18.37 -4.46
C CYS A 752 22.50 17.56 -3.61
N GLU A 753 22.48 17.78 -2.30
CA GLU A 753 21.27 17.46 -1.53
C GLU A 753 20.17 18.40 -2.05
N GLU A 754 19.11 17.82 -2.62
CA GLU A 754 17.87 18.54 -2.88
C GLU A 754 17.49 19.25 -1.59
N THR A 755 17.39 20.58 -1.61
CA THR A 755 16.80 21.31 -0.49
C THR A 755 15.38 20.80 -0.34
N VAL A 756 15.15 19.93 0.66
CA VAL A 756 13.82 19.38 0.95
C VAL A 756 12.89 20.57 1.14
N ALA A 757 11.86 20.66 0.31
CA ALA A 757 10.96 21.79 0.33
C ALA A 757 10.29 21.86 1.70
N THR A 758 10.23 23.05 2.29
CA THR A 758 9.57 23.26 3.58
C THR A 758 8.35 24.14 3.43
N THR A 759 7.34 23.93 4.28
CA THR A 759 6.16 24.77 4.39
C THR A 759 6.02 25.35 5.79
N SER A 760 5.56 26.59 5.89
CA SER A 760 5.16 27.19 7.16
C SER A 760 3.68 26.94 7.49
N ASP A 761 2.93 26.25 6.62
CA ASP A 761 1.53 25.91 6.86
C ASP A 761 1.41 24.65 7.73
N PRO A 762 0.90 24.77 8.97
CA PRO A 762 0.69 23.64 9.87
C PRO A 762 -0.46 22.69 9.47
N ASP A 763 -1.31 23.03 8.50
CA ASP A 763 -2.55 22.28 8.20
C ASP A 763 -3.41 21.96 9.44
N VAL A 764 -3.54 22.94 10.35
CA VAL A 764 -4.29 22.69 11.60
C VAL A 764 -5.75 22.40 11.30
N ARG A 765 -6.20 21.23 11.75
CA ARG A 765 -7.59 20.77 11.70
C ARG A 765 -8.00 20.14 13.02
N LEU A 766 -9.30 20.11 13.29
CA LEU A 766 -9.84 19.37 14.42
C LEU A 766 -10.43 18.04 13.93
N VAL A 767 -10.28 16.99 14.71
CA VAL A 767 -10.97 15.70 14.49
C VAL A 767 -11.86 15.43 15.70
N THR A 768 -13.14 15.21 15.47
CA THR A 768 -14.09 14.88 16.55
C THR A 768 -13.98 13.42 16.96
N GLU A 769 -14.58 13.05 18.09
CA GLU A 769 -14.69 11.68 18.59
C GLU A 769 -15.36 10.69 17.60
N ALA A 770 -16.19 11.20 16.69
CA ALA A 770 -16.84 10.42 15.64
C ALA A 770 -15.99 10.31 14.36
N GLY A 771 -14.76 10.85 14.36
CA GLY A 771 -13.85 10.85 13.22
C GLY A 771 -14.13 11.95 12.18
N ALA A 772 -15.03 12.90 12.45
CA ALA A 772 -15.31 13.99 11.52
C ALA A 772 -14.20 15.05 11.56
N VAL A 773 -13.74 15.49 10.38
CA VAL A 773 -12.71 16.53 10.23
C VAL A 773 -13.36 17.92 10.15
N VAL A 774 -12.95 18.83 11.01
CA VAL A 774 -13.40 20.23 11.05
C VAL A 774 -12.23 21.15 10.69
N ARG A 775 -12.36 21.85 9.57
CA ARG A 775 -11.39 22.83 9.06
C ARG A 775 -11.62 24.22 9.71
N PRO A 776 -10.60 25.08 9.80
CA PRO A 776 -10.77 26.42 10.37
C PRO A 776 -11.74 27.25 9.52
N LEU A 777 -12.72 27.88 10.17
CA LEU A 777 -13.65 28.83 9.56
C LEU A 777 -12.96 30.17 9.26
N ARG A 778 -12.03 30.57 10.13
CA ARG A 778 -11.26 31.81 10.01
C ARG A 778 -9.86 31.60 10.56
N GLN A 779 -8.89 32.15 9.84
CA GLN A 779 -7.50 32.27 10.25
C GLN A 779 -7.09 33.73 10.15
N ASP A 780 -6.54 34.28 11.24
CA ASP A 780 -6.05 35.65 11.31
C ASP A 780 -4.74 35.66 12.11
N GLY A 781 -3.60 35.70 11.41
CA GLY A 781 -2.30 35.43 12.00
C GLY A 781 -2.25 34.04 12.66
N GLY A 782 -1.84 33.99 13.93
CA GLY A 782 -1.81 32.75 14.73
C GLY A 782 -3.16 32.35 15.33
N VAL A 783 -4.27 33.07 15.08
CA VAL A 783 -5.56 32.79 15.68
C VAL A 783 -6.46 31.99 14.72
N TYR A 784 -6.82 30.77 15.11
CA TYR A 784 -7.63 29.83 14.34
C TYR A 784 -9.00 29.64 15.00
N SER A 785 -10.08 29.85 14.24
CA SER A 785 -11.45 29.70 14.72
C SER A 785 -12.15 28.54 14.03
N PHE A 786 -12.73 27.61 14.80
CA PHE A 786 -13.41 26.40 14.32
C PHE A 786 -14.85 26.38 14.80
N MET A 787 -15.79 26.05 13.90
CA MET A 787 -17.18 25.84 14.28
C MET A 787 -17.38 24.38 14.68
N LEU A 788 -17.74 24.14 15.94
CA LEU A 788 -17.90 22.78 16.46
C LEU A 788 -19.34 22.27 16.22
N PRO A 789 -19.49 21.00 15.81
CA PRO A 789 -20.79 20.33 15.81
C PRO A 789 -21.43 20.34 17.22
N PRO A 790 -22.77 20.37 17.33
CA PRO A 790 -23.44 20.21 18.61
C PRO A 790 -23.09 18.87 19.28
N GLY A 791 -22.85 18.89 20.60
CA GLY A 791 -22.56 17.69 21.37
C GLY A 791 -21.13 17.17 21.30
N THR A 792 -20.19 17.88 20.65
CA THR A 792 -18.77 17.50 20.63
C THR A 792 -18.16 17.59 22.03
N ALA A 793 -17.84 16.46 22.63
CA ALA A 793 -17.29 16.41 24.00
C ALA A 793 -15.76 16.62 24.04
N GLN A 794 -15.09 16.24 22.96
CA GLN A 794 -13.64 16.37 22.80
C GLN A 794 -13.27 16.55 21.34
N VAL A 795 -12.13 17.17 21.08
CA VAL A 795 -11.54 17.23 19.75
C VAL A 795 -10.08 16.86 19.82
N ARG A 796 -9.52 16.37 18.71
CA ARG A 796 -8.07 16.26 18.53
C ARG A 796 -7.59 17.40 17.63
N ILE A 797 -6.59 18.15 18.10
CA ILE A 797 -5.87 19.15 17.31
C ILE A 797 -4.83 18.39 16.48
N VAL A 798 -5.06 18.34 15.17
CA VAL A 798 -4.18 17.64 14.23
C VAL A 798 -3.47 18.68 13.37
N SER A 799 -2.15 18.52 13.22
CA SER A 799 -1.31 19.38 12.38
C SER A 799 -0.22 18.54 11.69
N ARG A 800 0.48 19.14 10.73
CA ARG A 800 1.81 18.64 10.31
C ARG A 800 2.74 18.59 11.50
N THR A 801 3.75 17.72 11.43
CA THR A 801 4.82 17.61 12.44
C THR A 801 6.19 17.70 11.79
N ASN A 802 7.18 18.10 12.58
CA ASN A 802 8.57 18.01 12.21
C ASN A 802 9.45 17.92 13.46
N ARG A 803 10.66 17.39 13.30
CA ARG A 803 11.69 17.45 14.34
C ARG A 803 12.59 18.65 14.08
N PRO A 804 12.90 19.50 15.09
CA PRO A 804 13.81 20.63 14.90
C PRO A 804 15.18 20.23 14.33
N VAL A 805 15.70 19.07 14.72
CA VAL A 805 16.95 18.51 14.18
C VAL A 805 16.90 18.28 12.65
N ASP A 806 15.73 17.97 12.08
CA ASP A 806 15.60 17.70 10.65
C ASP A 806 15.46 18.97 9.81
N VAL A 807 14.88 20.04 10.38
CA VAL A 807 14.51 21.25 9.62
C VAL A 807 15.45 22.42 9.89
N ILE A 808 16.10 22.45 11.06
CA ILE A 808 17.12 23.45 11.39
C ILE A 808 18.52 22.90 11.07
N GLY A 809 18.77 21.64 11.45
CA GLY A 809 20.01 20.93 11.19
C GLY A 809 20.47 20.07 12.38
N PRO A 810 21.46 19.17 12.15
CA PRO A 810 21.93 18.18 13.14
C PRO A 810 22.52 18.82 14.40
N PHE A 811 23.00 20.07 14.32
CA PHE A 811 23.53 20.85 15.45
C PHE A 811 22.45 21.34 16.45
N VAL A 812 21.21 20.87 16.32
CA VAL A 812 20.10 21.09 17.26
C VAL A 812 19.74 19.78 17.95
N ASP A 813 19.68 19.79 19.29
CA ASP A 813 19.42 18.57 20.07
C ASP A 813 17.92 18.24 20.26
N ASP A 814 17.02 19.17 19.93
CA ASP A 814 15.58 18.93 20.06
C ASP A 814 15.10 17.94 18.99
N ARG A 815 14.88 16.70 19.43
CA ARG A 815 14.42 15.54 18.64
C ARG A 815 12.91 15.30 18.70
N ARG A 816 12.15 16.17 19.36
CA ARG A 816 10.69 15.99 19.51
C ARG A 816 9.98 16.19 18.19
N GLU A 817 8.95 15.39 17.93
CA GLU A 817 7.99 15.60 16.83
C GLU A 817 7.05 16.76 17.18
N LEU A 818 7.39 17.98 16.76
CA LEU A 818 6.63 19.18 17.11
C LEU A 818 5.53 19.46 16.08
N GLY A 819 4.29 19.53 16.55
CA GLY A 819 3.15 19.98 15.78
C GLY A 819 3.02 21.50 15.81
N VAL A 820 2.22 22.03 16.74
CA VAL A 820 2.01 23.46 16.94
C VAL A 820 2.14 23.83 18.42
N ALA A 821 2.71 24.99 18.72
CA ALA A 821 2.72 25.55 20.07
C ALA A 821 1.43 26.31 20.30
N VAL A 822 0.56 25.77 21.15
CA VAL A 822 -0.75 26.38 21.47
C VAL A 822 -0.64 27.16 22.77
N GLY A 823 -1.00 28.44 22.71
CA GLY A 823 -1.20 29.31 23.87
C GLY A 823 -2.67 29.30 24.29
N GLU A 824 -3.37 30.44 24.20
CA GLU A 824 -4.75 30.51 24.66
C GLU A 824 -5.73 29.67 23.84
N ILE A 825 -6.60 28.93 24.54
CA ILE A 825 -7.70 28.15 23.99
C ILE A 825 -9.01 28.68 24.57
N ASN A 826 -9.91 29.13 23.70
CA ASN A 826 -11.17 29.74 24.11
C ASN A 826 -12.35 29.13 23.37
N LEU A 827 -13.40 28.77 24.09
CA LEU A 827 -14.66 28.30 23.54
C LEU A 827 -15.71 29.40 23.69
N VAL A 828 -16.26 29.87 22.56
CA VAL A 828 -17.19 30.99 22.48
C VAL A 828 -18.58 30.48 22.13
N PHE A 829 -19.57 30.85 22.94
CA PHE A 829 -20.98 30.55 22.76
C PHE A 829 -21.80 31.84 22.70
N ALA A 830 -23.07 31.72 22.32
CA ALA A 830 -24.02 32.84 22.41
C ALA A 830 -24.17 33.37 23.86
N SER A 831 -23.97 32.51 24.86
CA SER A 831 -24.10 32.84 26.29
C SER A 831 -22.82 33.35 26.96
N GLY A 832 -21.65 33.31 26.30
CA GLY A 832 -20.38 33.75 26.89
C GLY A 832 -19.14 33.07 26.30
N LYS A 833 -17.99 33.31 26.95
CA LYS A 833 -16.67 32.78 26.59
C LYS A 833 -16.12 31.94 27.75
N GLN A 834 -15.62 30.74 27.46
CA GLN A 834 -14.94 29.86 28.41
C GLN A 834 -13.49 29.65 27.96
N ASN A 835 -12.55 29.72 28.91
CA ASN A 835 -11.13 29.40 28.65
C ASN A 835 -10.88 27.93 28.99
N ILE A 836 -10.21 27.20 28.09
CA ILE A 836 -9.83 25.81 28.29
C ILE A 836 -8.34 25.74 28.62
N VAL A 837 -8.05 25.40 29.87
CA VAL A 837 -6.68 25.33 30.41
C VAL A 837 -6.15 23.89 30.50
N ALA A 838 -6.80 22.92 29.85
CA ALA A 838 -6.43 21.50 29.93
C ALA A 838 -4.96 21.24 29.53
N HIS A 839 -4.47 21.95 28.51
CA HIS A 839 -3.08 21.87 28.05
C HIS A 839 -2.05 22.47 29.02
N LEU A 840 -2.48 23.30 29.99
CA LEU A 840 -1.63 23.93 31.01
C LEU A 840 -1.58 23.15 32.34
N ARG A 841 -2.36 22.06 32.47
CA ARG A 841 -2.38 21.24 33.69
C ARG A 841 -1.08 20.44 33.82
N THR A 842 -0.72 20.04 35.05
CA THR A 842 0.45 19.18 35.32
C THR A 842 0.30 17.83 34.62
N GLU A 843 -0.86 17.19 34.78
CA GLU A 843 -1.29 16.05 33.98
C GLU A 843 -1.99 16.56 32.72
N LYS A 844 -1.34 16.35 31.58
CA LYS A 844 -1.84 16.83 30.28
C LYS A 844 -2.59 15.71 29.56
N PRO A 845 -3.59 16.05 28.74
CA PRO A 845 -4.17 15.09 27.81
C PRO A 845 -3.13 14.50 26.86
N GLU A 846 -3.46 13.37 26.24
CA GLU A 846 -2.64 12.71 25.24
C GLU A 846 -2.22 13.67 24.11
N GLY A 847 -0.96 13.62 23.69
CA GLY A 847 -0.42 14.36 22.54
C GLY A 847 0.09 15.79 22.85
N TRP A 848 0.19 16.16 24.12
CA TRP A 848 0.82 17.42 24.56
C TRP A 848 2.18 17.17 25.23
N TYR A 849 3.18 17.99 24.91
CA TYR A 849 4.48 17.94 25.58
C TYR A 849 4.47 18.60 26.96
N ALA A 850 5.46 18.28 27.80
CA ALA A 850 5.65 18.94 29.09
C ALA A 850 5.92 20.46 28.92
N THR A 851 5.51 21.25 29.92
CA THR A 851 5.68 22.71 29.89
C THR A 851 7.05 23.08 30.45
N ASP A 852 7.86 23.80 29.71
CA ASP A 852 9.09 24.40 30.25
C ASP A 852 8.70 25.55 31.20
N ALA A 853 9.45 25.72 32.30
CA ALA A 853 9.09 26.54 33.46
C ALA A 853 8.78 28.03 33.19
N ASN A 854 8.94 28.52 31.95
CA ASN A 854 8.78 29.93 31.57
C ASN A 854 7.81 30.21 30.40
N ASN A 855 7.08 29.22 29.85
CA ASN A 855 6.25 29.45 28.66
C ASN A 855 4.73 29.33 28.89
N ALA A 856 3.99 30.33 28.38
CA ALA A 856 2.53 30.39 28.33
C ALA A 856 1.90 29.59 27.16
N ALA A 857 2.71 28.80 26.44
CA ALA A 857 2.30 27.98 25.31
C ALA A 857 2.93 26.59 25.40
N VAL A 858 2.22 25.57 24.91
CA VAL A 858 2.62 24.16 24.99
C VAL A 858 2.60 23.55 23.60
N TRP A 859 3.67 22.84 23.26
CA TRP A 859 3.77 22.13 21.98
C TRP A 859 2.89 20.87 21.96
N THR A 860 2.20 20.65 20.84
CA THR A 860 1.57 19.38 20.50
C THR A 860 2.56 18.45 19.81
N ASN A 861 2.30 17.14 19.81
CA ASN A 861 3.01 16.15 19.00
C ASN A 861 2.40 15.96 17.60
N GLY A 862 1.61 16.93 17.12
CA GLY A 862 0.84 16.84 15.87
C GLY A 862 -0.54 16.20 15.99
N ASN A 863 -0.87 15.56 17.12
CA ASN A 863 -2.19 14.97 17.31
C ASN A 863 -2.61 14.99 18.80
N ALA A 864 -3.04 16.15 19.27
CA ALA A 864 -3.27 16.41 20.69
C ALA A 864 -4.75 16.40 21.08
N VAL A 865 -5.11 15.68 22.13
CA VAL A 865 -6.49 15.64 22.67
C VAL A 865 -6.79 16.94 23.42
N LEU A 866 -7.93 17.55 23.11
CA LEU A 866 -8.47 18.69 23.81
C LEU A 866 -9.88 18.35 24.33
N PRO A 867 -10.02 18.03 25.63
CA PRO A 867 -11.32 17.89 26.26
C PRO A 867 -12.04 19.24 26.31
N LEU A 868 -13.30 19.29 25.94
CA LEU A 868 -14.10 20.52 25.88
C LEU A 868 -15.03 20.72 27.10
N GLU A 869 -14.91 19.85 28.12
CA GLU A 869 -15.77 19.78 29.32
C GLU A 869 -17.28 19.67 28.97
N GLU A 870 -18.22 19.76 29.93
CA GLU A 870 -19.68 19.68 29.65
C GLU A 870 -20.25 20.86 28.82
N ALA A 871 -19.38 21.69 28.23
CA ALA A 871 -19.72 22.98 27.65
C ALA A 871 -20.54 22.90 26.35
N THR A 872 -20.56 21.75 25.66
CA THR A 872 -21.29 21.58 24.39
C THR A 872 -22.67 20.95 24.53
N LYS A 873 -23.23 20.89 25.75
CA LYS A 873 -24.52 20.23 26.01
C LYS A 873 -25.76 20.87 25.33
N ASN A 874 -25.71 22.10 24.78
CA ASN A 874 -26.70 22.69 23.84
C ASN A 874 -26.53 24.23 23.73
N PRO A 875 -25.53 24.79 22.99
CA PRO A 875 -25.71 25.13 21.56
C PRO A 875 -24.38 25.11 20.74
N MET A 876 -24.41 25.52 19.46
CA MET A 876 -23.21 25.67 18.61
C MET A 876 -22.14 26.55 19.28
N GLY A 877 -20.89 26.09 19.30
CA GLY A 877 -19.74 26.79 19.87
C GLY A 877 -18.64 27.03 18.83
N ILE A 878 -17.94 28.15 18.94
CA ILE A 878 -16.73 28.44 18.16
C ILE A 878 -15.52 28.22 19.05
N LEU A 879 -14.68 27.25 18.70
CA LEU A 879 -13.39 27.04 19.35
C LEU A 879 -12.34 27.94 18.71
N VAL A 880 -11.65 28.73 19.51
CA VAL A 880 -10.60 29.66 19.09
C VAL A 880 -9.28 29.20 19.71
N LEU A 881 -8.31 28.85 18.85
CA LEU A 881 -6.95 28.47 19.21
C LEU A 881 -5.97 29.59 18.87
N THR A 882 -5.07 29.92 19.78
CA THR A 882 -3.95 30.85 19.51
C THR A 882 -2.66 30.06 19.41
N LEU A 883 -2.07 30.03 18.21
CA LEU A 883 -0.78 29.41 17.95
C LEU A 883 0.33 30.44 18.18
N CYS A 884 1.30 30.09 19.02
CA CYS A 884 2.45 30.92 19.35
C CYS A 884 3.67 30.61 18.48
N ALA A 885 3.77 29.37 17.98
CA ALA A 885 4.82 28.92 17.06
C ALA A 885 4.32 27.70 16.27
N ALA A 886 4.81 27.57 15.03
CA ALA A 886 4.49 26.47 14.12
C ALA A 886 5.58 26.38 13.05
N GLY A 887 5.95 25.15 12.67
CA GLY A 887 6.88 24.84 11.58
C GLY A 887 8.28 25.45 11.74
N PRO A 888 9.08 25.46 10.65
CA PRO A 888 8.78 24.92 9.31
C PRO A 888 8.62 23.39 9.28
N TYR A 889 7.79 22.87 8.37
CA TYR A 889 7.50 21.45 8.16
C TYR A 889 8.09 20.95 6.84
N LEU A 890 8.57 19.71 6.79
CA LEU A 890 9.05 19.09 5.55
C LEU A 890 7.84 18.72 4.65
N LEU A 891 7.90 19.07 3.37
CA LEU A 891 6.90 18.67 2.37
C LEU A 891 7.21 17.27 1.88
N THR A 892 6.22 16.38 1.91
CA THR A 892 6.33 15.05 1.30
C THR A 892 5.78 15.07 -0.13
N ASP A 893 6.13 14.10 -0.99
CA ASP A 893 5.63 14.00 -2.38
C ASP A 893 4.08 14.06 -2.50
N HIS A 894 3.38 13.75 -1.42
CA HIS A 894 1.91 13.87 -1.33
C HIS A 894 1.42 15.33 -1.18
N ASP A 895 2.18 16.20 -0.50
CA ASP A 895 1.84 17.60 -0.27
C ASP A 895 2.11 18.47 -1.52
N GLU A 896 3.11 18.13 -2.35
CA GLU A 896 3.43 18.89 -3.58
C GLU A 896 2.27 18.89 -4.60
N LYS A 897 1.51 17.80 -4.68
CA LYS A 897 0.34 17.70 -5.58
C LYS A 897 -0.81 18.58 -5.11
N GLU A 898 -1.02 18.73 -3.80
CA GLU A 898 -2.12 19.53 -3.26
C GLU A 898 -1.88 21.04 -3.46
N ILE A 899 -0.63 21.49 -3.36
CA ILE A 899 -0.25 22.89 -3.60
C ILE A 899 -0.34 23.24 -5.11
N SER A 900 -0.04 22.30 -6.01
CA SER A 900 -0.12 22.52 -7.47
C SER A 900 -1.55 22.73 -8.01
N LEU A 901 -2.57 22.34 -7.25
CA LEU A 901 -3.99 22.40 -7.66
C LEU A 901 -4.70 23.69 -7.22
N VAL A 902 -4.04 24.57 -6.46
CA VAL A 902 -4.58 25.85 -5.96
C VAL A 902 -3.81 27.06 -6.50
N GLY A 903 -2.91 26.85 -7.48
CA GLY A 903 -2.17 27.92 -8.18
C GLY A 903 -2.94 28.56 -9.33
#